data_AF-A0A7C1V2N7-F1
#
_entry.id   AF-A0A7C1V2N7-F1
#
_cell.length_a   1.000
_cell.length_b   1.000
_cell.length_c   1.000
_cell.angle_alpha   90.00
_cell.angle_beta   90.00
_cell.angle_gamma   90.00
#
_symmetry.space_group_name_H-M   'P 1'
#
loop_
_entity.id
_entity.type
_entity.pdbx_description
1 polymer ?
#
loop_
_entity_poly.entity_id
_entity_poly.type
_entity_poly.pdbx_seq_one_letter_code
_entity_poly.pdbx_strand_id
1 'polypeptide(L)'
;MHLLVLCCASSICFHAVPAFSQDAPAYDPSVPEPTLSGISYGEHERQILDFWKADSKSPSPLVFVIHGGGWKGGEKERVHRFVNVQLLLDEGISVVAINYRLMKHANEEGITPPVKAPMYDAARALQFVRSRAGEWNIDNKRIGAAGGSAGACTSLWLAYHNDLADPDNKDPVSRESSRLCCAAVMGPQTTLDPKQMREWTPNSRYGGHAFGKENFEQFLADRESILPWIEEYSPYALVGSDDTPVYLYYNRPPALGQDQKDPTHSANFGVKLREHCENAGVECELVYPGAPGVKHKSTTEYLIAALKGTSVAGDIKASGKQPNVLFIAIDDLRPELGCYGAGHIKSPNIDWLASQGVLFERAYCQAPHCGPSRSSLLTGIRARNDALHMNVKELIPGALTLPGAFRQAGYYTLCNGKIYHQLDDMAGQSWSEPPFSLVNGKKDNNHLTFHDKESAAFILEKNQRGPFFEAPDVPDNTYIDGQTCDKTIEDLSRLAKMEKPFFMACGFVRPHLPFYAPKIYWDIYEREEVAIAENRFRPKHAPEALTGSGEFHSYHDRNIEYNSEEFHKIARHGYYACVSYADALVGKLLATLDELGIRENTIVVLWGDHGWNLGEHNYWSKHNLLHTSKHAPLIITAPGFEKNLKTDGIVELVDIYPTLCELTGISLPSQLEGTSMVQLMQNPEQPGKKAAYTRWRNGASVTTSNFTYTEWDNKQSMLFDLRRDPDENENVAEDPKYKEKLEELSELLREGWDL
;
A
#
# COMPACT_ATOMS: atom_id res chain seq x y z
N MET A 1 41.80 -7.84 59.47
CA MET A 1 40.47 -8.36 59.83
C MET A 1 39.92 -9.06 58.60
N HIS A 2 39.59 -10.36 58.75
CA HIS A 2 38.71 -11.27 57.98
C HIS A 2 38.22 -10.84 56.56
N LEU A 3 38.09 -11.68 55.53
CA LEU A 3 38.11 -13.14 55.35
C LEU A 3 38.18 -13.45 53.82
N LEU A 4 39.00 -14.44 53.46
CA LEU A 4 38.86 -15.46 52.36
C LEU A 4 37.45 -15.65 51.73
N VAL A 5 37.24 -16.00 50.45
CA VAL A 5 37.53 -17.28 49.72
C VAL A 5 37.32 -17.01 48.19
N LEU A 6 38.29 -17.18 47.27
CA LEU A 6 38.72 -18.38 46.50
C LEU A 6 37.73 -18.92 45.45
N CYS A 7 38.10 -18.90 44.16
CA CYS A 7 37.83 -19.99 43.21
C CYS A 7 38.75 -19.94 41.99
N CYS A 8 39.34 -21.10 41.67
CA CYS A 8 40.41 -21.35 40.72
C CYS A 8 39.97 -21.31 39.24
N ALA A 9 40.85 -20.86 38.35
CA ALA A 9 40.77 -21.10 36.92
C ALA A 9 41.86 -22.11 36.50
N SER A 10 41.43 -23.26 35.99
CA SER A 10 42.30 -24.32 35.46
C SER A 10 42.45 -24.12 33.95
N SER A 11 43.68 -23.92 33.49
CA SER A 11 44.03 -23.88 32.06
C SER A 11 43.91 -25.27 31.42
N ILE A 12 43.19 -25.37 30.30
CA ILE A 12 43.23 -26.54 29.42
C ILE A 12 43.75 -26.08 28.05
N CYS A 13 44.87 -26.68 27.64
CA CYS A 13 45.53 -26.49 26.36
C CYS A 13 44.67 -27.03 25.21
N PHE A 14 44.37 -26.19 24.21
CA PHE A 14 43.90 -26.64 22.90
C PHE A 14 45.08 -27.11 22.06
N HIS A 15 45.03 -28.37 21.62
CA HIS A 15 45.95 -28.91 20.62
C HIS A 15 45.62 -28.33 19.25
N ALA A 16 46.63 -27.74 18.61
CA ALA A 16 46.56 -27.30 17.22
C ALA A 16 46.42 -28.51 16.28
N VAL A 17 45.34 -28.50 15.49
CA VAL A 17 45.15 -29.41 14.34
C VAL A 17 45.97 -28.85 13.17
N PRO A 18 46.68 -29.67 12.38
CA PRO A 18 47.65 -29.18 11.41
C PRO A 18 46.96 -28.45 10.24
N ALA A 19 47.55 -27.33 9.85
CA ALA A 19 47.16 -26.55 8.69
C ALA A 19 47.35 -27.37 7.41
N PHE A 20 46.25 -27.62 6.69
CA PHE A 20 46.30 -28.01 5.29
C PHE A 20 46.50 -26.74 4.44
N SER A 21 47.60 -26.68 3.69
CA SER A 21 47.79 -25.71 2.60
C SER A 21 47.75 -26.45 1.27
N GLN A 22 46.84 -26.06 0.36
CA GLN A 22 47.18 -25.48 -0.95
C GLN A 22 45.89 -25.29 -1.78
N ASP A 23 45.69 -24.03 -2.20
CA ASP A 23 44.71 -23.51 -3.17
C ASP A 23 43.22 -23.57 -2.80
N ALA A 24 42.84 -23.00 -1.65
CA ALA A 24 41.48 -22.49 -1.51
C ALA A 24 41.26 -21.39 -2.57
N PRO A 25 40.14 -21.39 -3.32
CA PRO A 25 39.86 -20.33 -4.29
C PRO A 25 39.94 -18.96 -3.60
N ALA A 26 40.68 -18.01 -4.18
CA ALA A 26 40.67 -16.65 -3.68
C ALA A 26 39.47 -15.90 -4.26
N TYR A 27 38.91 -14.96 -3.47
CA TYR A 27 37.93 -14.02 -3.98
C TYR A 27 38.52 -13.16 -5.11
N ASP A 28 37.67 -12.77 -6.05
CA ASP A 28 38.03 -11.75 -7.04
C ASP A 28 38.38 -10.43 -6.32
N PRO A 29 39.37 -9.64 -6.80
CA PRO A 29 39.77 -8.38 -6.16
C PRO A 29 38.64 -7.36 -5.96
N SER A 30 37.53 -7.49 -6.69
CA SER A 30 36.33 -6.65 -6.51
C SER A 30 35.48 -7.01 -5.29
N VAL A 31 35.73 -8.15 -4.65
CA VAL A 31 34.99 -8.60 -3.46
C VAL A 31 35.79 -8.21 -2.21
N PRO A 32 35.21 -7.47 -1.26
CA PRO A 32 35.88 -7.17 0.00
C PRO A 32 36.14 -8.44 0.82
N GLU A 33 37.07 -8.38 1.78
CA GLU A 33 37.29 -9.51 2.68
C GLU A 33 36.02 -9.79 3.53
N PRO A 34 35.63 -11.06 3.69
CA PRO A 34 34.48 -11.41 4.52
C PRO A 34 34.73 -11.06 6.00
N THR A 35 33.68 -10.61 6.67
CA THR A 35 33.69 -10.36 8.12
C THR A 35 33.88 -11.65 8.91
N LEU A 36 33.23 -12.74 8.46
CA LEU A 36 33.40 -14.09 8.96
C LEU A 36 33.55 -15.04 7.78
N SER A 37 34.51 -15.97 7.83
CA SER A 37 34.79 -16.91 6.74
C SER A 37 34.87 -18.34 7.24
N GLY A 38 34.45 -19.29 6.42
CA GLY A 38 34.51 -20.73 6.70
C GLY A 38 33.57 -21.17 7.83
N ILE A 39 32.47 -20.45 8.05
CA ILE A 39 31.52 -20.77 9.12
C ILE A 39 30.73 -22.02 8.74
N SER A 40 30.85 -23.07 9.55
CA SER A 40 30.09 -24.30 9.32
C SER A 40 28.62 -24.13 9.72
N TYR A 41 27.71 -24.55 8.84
CA TYR A 41 26.27 -24.61 9.11
C TYR A 41 25.73 -26.05 9.17
N GLY A 42 26.62 -27.05 9.04
CA GLY A 42 26.31 -28.47 9.14
C GLY A 42 27.55 -29.34 9.37
N GLU A 43 27.41 -30.66 9.20
CA GLU A 43 28.47 -31.64 9.50
C GLU A 43 29.39 -31.93 8.31
N HIS A 44 28.92 -31.70 7.08
CA HIS A 44 29.70 -31.98 5.87
C HIS A 44 30.69 -30.84 5.60
N GLU A 45 31.92 -31.15 5.16
CA GLU A 45 33.01 -30.16 4.94
C GLU A 45 32.64 -29.01 3.99
N ARG A 46 31.69 -29.24 3.08
CA ARG A 46 31.15 -28.24 2.15
C ARG A 46 30.01 -27.39 2.70
N GLN A 47 29.45 -27.73 3.85
CA GLN A 47 28.38 -26.95 4.48
C GLN A 47 29.00 -25.75 5.22
N ILE A 48 29.66 -24.88 4.45
CA ILE A 48 30.36 -23.70 4.93
C ILE A 48 29.85 -22.44 4.23
N LEU A 49 29.90 -21.32 4.93
CA LEU A 49 29.52 -20.02 4.39
C LEU A 49 30.50 -18.92 4.81
N ASP A 50 30.48 -17.84 4.04
CA ASP A 50 31.15 -16.58 4.36
C ASP A 50 30.11 -15.47 4.50
N PHE A 51 30.35 -14.54 5.42
CA PHE A 51 29.46 -13.46 5.78
C PHE A 51 30.18 -12.11 5.71
N TRP A 52 29.56 -11.16 5.01
CA TRP A 52 29.95 -9.75 4.99
C TRP A 52 28.88 -8.94 5.71
N LYS A 53 29.27 -8.34 6.83
CA LYS A 53 28.38 -7.52 7.65
C LYS A 53 28.34 -6.10 7.10
N ALA A 54 27.15 -5.58 6.82
CA ALA A 54 26.98 -4.17 6.52
C ALA A 54 27.13 -3.30 7.78
N ASP A 55 27.67 -2.10 7.63
CA ASP A 55 27.72 -1.12 8.73
C ASP A 55 26.32 -0.51 8.91
N SER A 56 25.65 -0.91 9.99
CA SER A 56 24.29 -0.45 10.30
C SER A 56 24.05 -0.47 11.81
N LYS A 57 23.34 0.57 12.29
CA LYS A 57 22.89 0.69 13.69
C LYS A 57 21.64 -0.13 13.99
N SER A 58 20.88 -0.52 12.96
CA SER A 58 19.69 -1.37 13.03
C SER A 58 19.94 -2.70 12.32
N PRO A 59 19.12 -3.74 12.56
CA PRO A 59 19.22 -5.00 11.83
C PRO A 59 19.21 -4.77 10.30
N SER A 60 20.25 -5.29 9.65
CA SER A 60 20.49 -5.12 8.21
C SER A 60 19.70 -6.14 7.41
N PRO A 61 19.01 -5.79 6.31
CA PRO A 61 18.57 -6.78 5.33
C PRO A 61 19.78 -7.56 4.78
N LEU A 62 19.53 -8.72 4.17
CA LEU A 62 20.58 -9.63 3.72
C LEU A 62 20.34 -10.20 2.32
N VAL A 63 21.42 -10.29 1.54
CA VAL A 63 21.45 -11.05 0.29
C VAL A 63 22.15 -12.39 0.50
N PHE A 64 21.45 -13.47 0.18
CA PHE A 64 21.88 -14.85 0.30
C PHE A 64 22.28 -15.43 -1.06
N VAL A 65 23.57 -15.70 -1.27
CA VAL A 65 24.12 -16.04 -2.58
C VAL A 65 24.43 -17.53 -2.70
N ILE A 66 23.83 -18.17 -3.71
CA ILE A 66 23.97 -19.59 -4.03
C ILE A 66 24.69 -19.73 -5.36
N HIS A 67 25.87 -20.34 -5.33
CA HIS A 67 26.68 -20.51 -6.54
C HIS A 67 26.07 -21.51 -7.53
N GLY A 68 26.33 -21.31 -8.83
CA GLY A 68 25.96 -22.26 -9.89
C GLY A 68 26.91 -23.45 -10.02
N GLY A 69 26.84 -24.16 -11.15
CA GLY A 69 27.72 -25.30 -11.47
C GLY A 69 26.99 -26.63 -11.68
N GLY A 70 25.70 -26.59 -12.04
CA GLY A 70 24.91 -27.79 -12.31
C GLY A 70 24.72 -28.73 -11.12
N TRP A 71 24.93 -28.23 -9.89
CA TRP A 71 25.11 -29.01 -8.65
C TRP A 71 26.25 -30.04 -8.70
N LYS A 72 27.14 -29.97 -9.69
CA LYS A 72 28.32 -30.84 -9.86
C LYS A 72 29.63 -30.16 -9.50
N GLY A 73 29.61 -28.84 -9.30
CA GLY A 73 30.74 -28.03 -8.86
C GLY A 73 30.29 -26.61 -8.52
N GLY A 74 31.26 -25.70 -8.44
CA GLY A 74 31.04 -24.30 -8.03
C GLY A 74 31.50 -24.06 -6.60
N GLU A 75 31.71 -22.78 -6.27
CA GLU A 75 32.27 -22.35 -4.99
C GLU A 75 31.72 -20.94 -4.65
N LYS A 76 31.56 -20.65 -3.36
CA LYS A 76 31.05 -19.38 -2.80
C LYS A 76 31.90 -18.16 -3.17
N GLU A 77 33.17 -18.36 -3.49
CA GLU A 77 34.11 -17.32 -3.92
C GLU A 77 33.77 -16.69 -5.27
N ARG A 78 32.81 -17.29 -6.00
CA ARG A 78 32.27 -16.76 -7.25
C ARG A 78 31.13 -15.74 -7.03
N VAL A 79 30.91 -15.26 -5.81
CA VAL A 79 29.86 -14.31 -5.42
C VAL A 79 29.75 -13.09 -6.36
N HIS A 80 30.89 -12.52 -6.80
CA HIS A 80 30.96 -11.36 -7.71
C HIS A 80 30.25 -11.57 -9.05
N ARG A 81 30.01 -12.82 -9.45
CA ARG A 81 29.31 -13.14 -10.71
C ARG A 81 27.80 -12.96 -10.61
N PHE A 82 27.26 -12.86 -9.40
CA PHE A 82 25.82 -12.85 -9.14
C PHE A 82 25.38 -11.53 -8.52
N VAL A 83 26.22 -10.91 -7.69
CA VAL A 83 25.98 -9.62 -7.05
C VAL A 83 27.26 -8.81 -6.88
N ASN A 84 27.12 -7.49 -6.79
CA ASN A 84 28.20 -6.61 -6.35
C ASN A 84 28.16 -6.50 -4.81
N VAL A 85 29.07 -7.19 -4.13
CA VAL A 85 29.12 -7.25 -2.66
C VAL A 85 29.39 -5.88 -2.05
N GLN A 86 30.35 -5.12 -2.60
CA GLN A 86 30.67 -3.80 -2.07
C GLN A 86 29.47 -2.86 -2.15
N LEU A 87 28.78 -2.83 -3.30
CA LEU A 87 27.61 -1.99 -3.47
C LEU A 87 26.48 -2.36 -2.49
N LEU A 88 26.25 -3.65 -2.23
CA LEU A 88 25.27 -4.08 -1.24
C LEU A 88 25.63 -3.59 0.17
N LEU A 89 26.90 -3.69 0.56
CA LEU A 89 27.38 -3.22 1.86
C LEU A 89 27.29 -1.70 2.00
N ASP A 90 27.63 -0.96 0.94
CA ASP A 90 27.50 0.52 0.89
C ASP A 90 26.04 0.94 1.06
N GLU A 91 25.11 0.12 0.56
CA GLU A 91 23.68 0.32 0.71
C GLU A 91 23.13 -0.20 2.07
N GLY A 92 23.98 -0.67 2.98
CA GLY A 92 23.55 -1.15 4.30
C GLY A 92 22.89 -2.54 4.25
N ILE A 93 23.21 -3.36 3.24
CA ILE A 93 22.70 -4.71 3.04
C ILE A 93 23.84 -5.72 3.23
N SER A 94 23.67 -6.63 4.19
CA SER A 94 24.66 -7.67 4.48
C SER A 94 24.62 -8.79 3.43
N VAL A 95 25.69 -9.56 3.30
CA VAL A 95 25.78 -10.62 2.28
C VAL A 95 26.23 -11.93 2.91
N VAL A 96 25.64 -13.04 2.49
CA VAL A 96 26.14 -14.40 2.76
C VAL A 96 26.36 -15.11 1.44
N ALA A 97 27.45 -15.86 1.32
CA ALA A 97 27.68 -16.79 0.21
C ALA A 97 27.98 -18.18 0.75
N ILE A 98 27.31 -19.20 0.20
CA ILE A 98 27.39 -20.57 0.74
C ILE A 98 28.07 -21.53 -0.25
N ASN A 99 28.76 -22.53 0.29
CA ASN A 99 28.97 -23.81 -0.37
C ASN A 99 27.91 -24.80 0.11
N TYR A 100 27.64 -25.83 -0.69
CA TYR A 100 26.71 -26.91 -0.35
C TYR A 100 27.25 -28.27 -0.86
N ARG A 101 26.66 -29.39 -0.42
CA ARG A 101 26.98 -30.72 -0.97
C ARG A 101 26.61 -30.81 -2.44
N LEU A 102 27.57 -31.19 -3.27
CA LEU A 102 27.35 -31.51 -4.68
C LEU A 102 26.65 -32.87 -4.82
N MET A 103 26.01 -33.11 -5.96
CA MET A 103 25.28 -34.37 -6.22
C MET A 103 26.17 -35.62 -6.15
N LYS A 104 27.49 -35.50 -6.38
CA LYS A 104 28.40 -36.64 -6.19
C LYS A 104 28.40 -37.13 -4.73
N HIS A 105 28.37 -36.20 -3.76
CA HIS A 105 28.27 -36.54 -2.34
C HIS A 105 26.89 -37.11 -2.03
N ALA A 106 25.83 -36.54 -2.64
CA ALA A 106 24.48 -37.10 -2.52
C ALA A 106 24.43 -38.58 -2.95
N ASN A 107 25.07 -38.91 -4.08
CA ASN A 107 25.16 -40.29 -4.57
C ASN A 107 25.98 -41.18 -3.64
N GLU A 108 27.12 -40.70 -3.14
CA GLU A 108 27.97 -41.42 -2.18
C GLU A 108 27.24 -41.72 -0.86
N GLU A 109 26.36 -40.81 -0.44
CA GLU A 109 25.51 -40.93 0.76
C GLU A 109 24.17 -41.66 0.50
N GLY A 110 23.90 -42.09 -0.73
CA GLY A 110 22.66 -42.77 -1.10
C GLY A 110 21.40 -41.90 -1.10
N ILE A 111 21.54 -40.57 -1.17
CA ILE A 111 20.44 -39.61 -1.20
C ILE A 111 19.74 -39.62 -2.57
N THR A 112 18.44 -39.87 -2.57
CA THR A 112 17.60 -39.92 -3.78
C THR A 112 16.37 -39.01 -3.63
N PRO A 113 16.08 -38.12 -4.59
CA PRO A 113 16.89 -37.80 -5.77
C PRO A 113 18.17 -37.03 -5.41
N PRO A 114 19.24 -37.09 -6.23
CA PRO A 114 20.52 -36.45 -5.92
C PRO A 114 20.45 -34.94 -5.69
N VAL A 115 19.50 -34.23 -6.33
CA VAL A 115 19.29 -32.78 -6.15
C VAL A 115 18.80 -32.40 -4.75
N LYS A 116 18.28 -33.35 -3.97
CA LYS A 116 17.83 -33.12 -2.60
C LYS A 116 18.95 -32.55 -1.73
N ALA A 117 20.16 -33.11 -1.80
CA ALA A 117 21.28 -32.67 -0.96
C ALA A 117 21.64 -31.18 -1.15
N PRO A 118 21.94 -30.68 -2.37
CA PRO A 118 22.28 -29.27 -2.55
C PRO A 118 21.13 -28.31 -2.21
N MET A 119 19.88 -28.64 -2.53
CA MET A 119 18.75 -27.75 -2.26
C MET A 119 18.42 -27.65 -0.76
N TYR A 120 18.38 -28.79 -0.06
CA TYR A 120 18.15 -28.80 1.38
C TYR A 120 19.34 -28.27 2.18
N ASP A 121 20.58 -28.41 1.67
CA ASP A 121 21.74 -27.72 2.25
C ASP A 121 21.63 -26.21 2.14
N ALA A 122 21.09 -25.68 1.04
CA ALA A 122 20.85 -24.24 0.88
C ALA A 122 19.73 -23.75 1.82
N ALA A 123 18.63 -24.49 1.95
CA ALA A 123 17.59 -24.20 2.93
C ALA A 123 18.15 -24.20 4.37
N ARG A 124 18.94 -25.22 4.70
CA ARG A 124 19.59 -25.34 6.01
C ARG A 124 20.52 -24.17 6.30
N ALA A 125 21.30 -23.74 5.32
CA ALA A 125 22.17 -22.58 5.46
C ALA A 125 21.38 -21.28 5.69
N LEU A 126 20.26 -21.08 4.97
CA LEU A 126 19.39 -19.92 5.17
C LEU A 126 18.78 -19.90 6.58
N GLN A 127 18.29 -21.05 7.05
CA GLN A 127 17.80 -21.24 8.41
C GLN A 127 18.91 -20.95 9.45
N PHE A 128 20.13 -21.42 9.20
CA PHE A 128 21.28 -21.15 10.07
C PHE A 128 21.58 -19.65 10.14
N VAL A 129 21.58 -18.94 9.01
CA VAL A 129 21.75 -17.48 8.97
C VAL A 129 20.67 -16.77 9.82
N ARG A 130 19.40 -17.18 9.72
CA ARG A 130 18.31 -16.62 10.53
C ARG A 130 18.50 -16.89 12.02
N SER A 131 18.97 -18.09 12.40
CA SER A 131 19.28 -18.42 13.79
C SER A 131 20.39 -17.54 14.39
N ARG A 132 21.23 -16.93 13.53
CA ARG A 132 22.32 -16.02 13.90
C ARG A 132 21.93 -14.54 13.78
N ALA A 133 20.69 -14.22 13.42
CA ALA A 133 20.32 -12.86 13.06
C ALA A 133 20.58 -11.82 14.16
N GLY A 134 20.29 -12.16 15.42
CA GLY A 134 20.59 -11.28 16.55
C GLY A 134 22.10 -11.07 16.78
N GLU A 135 22.92 -12.10 16.58
CA GLU A 135 24.38 -12.05 16.71
C GLU A 135 25.01 -11.23 15.57
N TRP A 136 24.51 -11.42 14.35
CA TRP A 136 25.09 -10.84 13.14
C TRP A 136 24.47 -9.49 12.75
N ASN A 137 23.51 -8.99 13.55
CA ASN A 137 22.73 -7.78 13.29
C ASN A 137 22.01 -7.82 11.93
N ILE A 138 21.33 -8.93 11.67
CA ILE A 138 20.56 -9.17 10.44
C ILE A 138 19.07 -9.01 10.75
N ASP A 139 18.35 -8.36 9.85
CA ASP A 139 16.90 -8.44 9.78
C ASP A 139 16.52 -9.80 9.20
N ASN A 140 16.06 -10.70 10.07
CA ASN A 140 15.74 -12.05 9.64
C ASN A 140 14.53 -12.10 8.70
N LYS A 141 13.77 -11.04 8.47
CA LYS A 141 12.59 -11.06 7.60
C LYS A 141 12.88 -10.53 6.20
N ARG A 142 13.92 -9.71 6.06
CA ARG A 142 14.35 -9.14 4.79
C ARG A 142 15.59 -9.85 4.26
N ILE A 143 15.37 -11.09 3.80
CA ILE A 143 16.40 -11.90 3.15
C ILE A 143 15.99 -12.21 1.71
N GLY A 144 16.76 -11.67 0.76
CA GLY A 144 16.62 -11.96 -0.67
C GLY A 144 17.71 -12.92 -1.15
N ALA A 145 17.46 -13.72 -2.18
CA ALA A 145 18.47 -14.62 -2.72
C ALA A 145 19.01 -14.19 -4.09
N ALA A 146 20.25 -14.57 -4.37
CA ALA A 146 20.87 -14.44 -5.67
C ALA A 146 21.60 -15.71 -6.08
N GLY A 147 21.71 -15.94 -7.38
CA GLY A 147 22.47 -17.08 -7.89
C GLY A 147 22.49 -17.14 -9.40
N GLY A 148 23.26 -18.07 -9.94
CA GLY A 148 23.34 -18.33 -11.37
C GLY A 148 23.16 -19.80 -11.72
N SER A 149 22.58 -20.11 -12.88
CA SER A 149 22.41 -21.48 -13.37
C SER A 149 21.72 -22.38 -12.32
N ALA A 150 22.33 -23.49 -11.89
CA ALA A 150 21.78 -24.34 -10.83
C ALA A 150 21.54 -23.62 -9.48
N GLY A 151 22.37 -22.65 -9.11
CA GLY A 151 22.17 -21.84 -7.89
C GLY A 151 21.01 -20.86 -8.04
N ALA A 152 20.76 -20.38 -9.27
CA ALA A 152 19.55 -19.63 -9.61
C ALA A 152 18.30 -20.51 -9.50
N CYS A 153 18.36 -21.76 -9.98
CA CYS A 153 17.28 -22.73 -9.81
C CYS A 153 16.99 -22.99 -8.32
N THR A 154 18.03 -23.20 -7.50
CA THR A 154 17.87 -23.36 -6.04
C THR A 154 17.34 -22.10 -5.34
N SER A 155 17.74 -20.91 -5.79
CA SER A 155 17.22 -19.64 -5.24
C SER A 155 15.72 -19.47 -5.54
N LEU A 156 15.27 -19.81 -6.76
CA LEU A 156 13.86 -19.81 -7.11
C LEU A 156 13.08 -20.91 -6.38
N TRP A 157 13.70 -22.08 -6.15
CA TRP A 157 13.11 -23.13 -5.33
C TRP A 157 12.86 -22.62 -3.90
N LEU A 158 13.83 -21.96 -3.25
CA LEU A 158 13.59 -21.34 -1.93
C LEU A 158 12.53 -20.23 -1.95
N ALA A 159 12.36 -19.54 -3.07
CA ALA A 159 11.37 -18.48 -3.23
C ALA A 159 9.94 -19.02 -3.27
N TYR A 160 9.72 -20.19 -3.90
CA TYR A 160 8.39 -20.75 -4.16
C TYR A 160 8.06 -22.01 -3.34
N HIS A 161 9.07 -22.69 -2.80
CA HIS A 161 8.85 -23.87 -1.98
C HIS A 161 8.16 -23.49 -0.67
N ASN A 162 7.31 -24.41 -0.19
CA ASN A 162 6.68 -24.29 1.12
C ASN A 162 7.74 -24.11 2.22
N ASP A 163 7.39 -23.39 3.28
CA ASP A 163 8.32 -23.18 4.38
C ASP A 163 8.72 -24.51 5.03
N LEU A 164 10.03 -24.70 5.22
CA LEU A 164 10.63 -25.88 5.86
C LEU A 164 10.83 -25.70 7.36
N ALA A 165 10.35 -24.59 7.95
CA ALA A 165 10.33 -24.41 9.39
C ALA A 165 9.54 -25.52 10.08
N ASP A 166 10.16 -26.13 11.09
CA ASP A 166 9.55 -27.09 12.00
C ASP A 166 9.62 -26.52 13.43
N PRO A 167 8.58 -25.78 13.89
CA PRO A 167 8.58 -25.10 15.18
C PRO A 167 8.81 -26.03 16.39
N ASP A 168 8.44 -27.30 16.25
CA ASP A 168 8.52 -28.31 17.30
C ASP A 168 9.85 -29.09 17.28
N ASN A 169 10.74 -28.80 16.31
CA ASN A 169 12.01 -29.49 16.20
C ASN A 169 12.92 -29.21 17.40
N LYS A 170 13.75 -30.19 17.81
CA LYS A 170 14.74 -29.97 18.87
C LYS A 170 15.91 -29.11 18.42
N ASP A 171 16.21 -29.14 17.13
CA ASP A 171 17.25 -28.32 16.53
C ASP A 171 16.72 -26.89 16.32
N PRO A 172 17.28 -25.87 17.00
CA PRO A 172 16.81 -24.50 16.88
C PRO A 172 16.94 -23.94 15.46
N VAL A 173 17.90 -24.42 14.66
CA VAL A 173 18.05 -23.97 13.28
C VAL A 173 16.88 -24.44 12.44
N SER A 174 16.39 -25.67 12.63
CA SER A 174 15.25 -26.22 11.87
C SER A 174 13.92 -25.50 12.16
N ARG A 175 13.85 -24.70 13.24
CA ARG A 175 12.66 -23.88 13.56
C ARG A 175 12.59 -22.60 12.74
N GLU A 176 13.71 -22.17 12.16
CA GLU A 176 13.76 -20.95 11.37
C GLU A 176 13.12 -21.15 10.00
N SER A 177 12.58 -20.08 9.44
CA SER A 177 11.94 -20.10 8.11
C SER A 177 12.96 -20.33 6.99
N SER A 178 12.59 -21.07 5.95
CA SER A 178 13.34 -21.18 4.69
C SER A 178 12.83 -20.23 3.60
N ARG A 179 11.83 -19.39 3.90
CA ARG A 179 11.23 -18.46 2.93
C ARG A 179 12.11 -17.24 2.68
N LEU A 180 12.08 -16.77 1.43
CA LEU A 180 12.72 -15.53 0.98
C LEU A 180 11.70 -14.41 0.78
N CYS A 181 12.14 -13.15 0.86
CA CYS A 181 11.30 -12.00 0.56
C CYS A 181 11.46 -11.45 -0.87
N CYS A 182 12.46 -11.93 -1.61
CA CYS A 182 12.62 -11.78 -3.06
C CYS A 182 13.74 -12.70 -3.60
N ALA A 183 13.84 -12.87 -4.92
CA ALA A 183 15.00 -13.52 -5.54
C ALA A 183 15.42 -12.85 -6.85
N ALA A 184 16.72 -12.63 -7.07
CA ALA A 184 17.26 -12.05 -8.29
C ALA A 184 18.35 -12.94 -8.90
N VAL A 185 18.05 -13.54 -10.03
CA VAL A 185 18.80 -14.71 -10.52
C VAL A 185 19.23 -14.59 -11.98
N MET A 186 20.34 -15.24 -12.33
CA MET A 186 20.94 -15.19 -13.66
C MET A 186 20.92 -16.55 -14.37
N GLY A 187 20.35 -16.59 -15.56
CA GLY A 187 20.19 -17.78 -16.38
C GLY A 187 19.55 -18.97 -15.64
N PRO A 188 18.45 -18.79 -14.87
CA PRO A 188 17.83 -19.91 -14.16
C PRO A 188 17.31 -20.98 -15.11
N GLN A 189 17.43 -22.23 -14.67
CA GLN A 189 16.54 -23.30 -15.13
C GLN A 189 15.25 -23.21 -14.31
N THR A 190 14.22 -22.60 -14.88
CA THR A 190 12.95 -22.33 -14.17
C THR A 190 12.08 -23.56 -14.05
N THR A 191 12.32 -24.59 -14.86
CA THR A 191 11.67 -25.89 -14.78
C THR A 191 12.68 -27.04 -14.72
N LEU A 192 12.30 -28.11 -14.04
CA LEU A 192 12.95 -29.42 -14.07
C LEU A 192 12.05 -30.49 -14.71
N ASP A 193 11.08 -30.08 -15.53
CA ASP A 193 10.26 -31.00 -16.33
C ASP A 193 10.84 -31.17 -17.75
N PRO A 194 11.27 -32.38 -18.14
CA PRO A 194 11.89 -32.62 -19.46
C PRO A 194 10.93 -32.36 -20.63
N LYS A 195 9.62 -32.54 -20.45
CA LYS A 195 8.63 -32.29 -21.48
C LYS A 195 8.47 -30.79 -21.72
N GLN A 196 8.33 -30.01 -20.65
CA GLN A 196 8.31 -28.53 -20.74
C GLN A 196 9.60 -28.00 -21.36
N MET A 197 10.75 -28.54 -20.94
CA MET A 197 12.05 -28.17 -21.50
C MET A 197 12.13 -28.38 -23.02
N ARG A 198 11.68 -29.53 -23.54
CA ARG A 198 11.64 -29.81 -24.98
C ARG A 198 10.63 -28.95 -25.72
N GLU A 199 9.46 -28.70 -25.12
CA GLU A 199 8.42 -27.87 -25.72
C GLU A 199 8.91 -26.42 -25.91
N TRP A 200 9.56 -25.86 -24.89
CA TRP A 200 10.00 -24.46 -24.92
C TRP A 200 11.30 -24.28 -25.69
N THR A 201 12.20 -25.27 -25.62
CA THR A 201 13.53 -25.26 -26.25
C THR A 201 13.85 -26.67 -26.79
N PRO A 202 13.60 -26.94 -28.10
CA PRO A 202 13.64 -28.29 -28.65
C PRO A 202 14.96 -29.02 -28.50
N ASN A 203 16.12 -28.35 -28.49
CA ASN A 203 17.43 -28.97 -28.26
C ASN A 203 17.88 -28.99 -26.78
N SER A 204 16.94 -28.91 -25.83
CA SER A 204 17.20 -29.08 -24.40
C SER A 204 17.83 -30.44 -24.08
N ARG A 205 18.86 -30.41 -23.22
CA ARG A 205 19.65 -31.60 -22.82
C ARG A 205 20.08 -31.61 -21.35
N TYR A 206 19.57 -30.69 -20.53
CA TYR A 206 19.92 -30.51 -19.12
C TYR A 206 18.85 -31.12 -18.20
N GLY A 207 19.17 -31.35 -16.92
CA GLY A 207 18.19 -31.61 -15.86
C GLY A 207 18.17 -33.05 -15.36
N GLY A 208 18.39 -34.04 -16.24
CA GLY A 208 18.28 -35.46 -15.87
C GLY A 208 19.15 -35.89 -14.68
N HIS A 209 20.35 -35.32 -14.55
CA HIS A 209 21.24 -35.61 -13.43
C HIS A 209 20.69 -35.22 -12.05
N ALA A 210 19.74 -34.28 -11.98
CA ALA A 210 19.07 -33.90 -10.73
C ALA A 210 18.30 -35.08 -10.13
N PHE A 211 17.82 -35.98 -10.98
CA PHE A 211 17.00 -37.15 -10.64
C PHE A 211 17.71 -38.48 -10.96
N GLY A 212 19.05 -38.46 -11.05
CA GLY A 212 19.86 -39.66 -11.28
C GLY A 212 19.71 -40.27 -12.69
N LYS A 213 19.30 -39.49 -13.69
CA LYS A 213 19.17 -39.94 -15.09
C LYS A 213 20.45 -39.68 -15.87
N GLU A 214 20.89 -40.65 -16.67
CA GLU A 214 22.17 -40.62 -17.37
C GLU A 214 22.20 -39.60 -18.52
N ASN A 215 21.07 -39.45 -19.21
CA ASN A 215 20.92 -38.59 -20.37
C ASN A 215 19.49 -38.03 -20.49
N PHE A 216 19.31 -37.07 -21.38
CA PHE A 216 18.03 -36.37 -21.54
C PHE A 216 16.92 -37.27 -22.11
N GLU A 217 17.24 -38.24 -22.96
CA GLU A 217 16.24 -39.17 -23.51
C GLU A 217 15.67 -40.06 -22.41
N GLN A 218 16.54 -40.59 -21.53
CA GLN A 218 16.10 -41.31 -20.34
C GLN A 218 15.29 -40.41 -19.40
N PHE A 219 15.73 -39.17 -19.19
CA PHE A 219 15.01 -38.20 -18.36
C PHE A 219 13.58 -37.94 -18.88
N LEU A 220 13.43 -37.78 -20.19
CA LEU A 220 12.12 -37.59 -20.84
C LEU A 220 11.26 -38.87 -20.78
N ALA A 221 11.85 -40.03 -21.07
CA ALA A 221 11.14 -41.31 -21.02
C ALA A 221 10.63 -41.64 -19.61
N ASP A 222 11.41 -41.31 -18.59
CA ASP A 222 11.09 -41.60 -17.19
C ASP A 222 10.20 -40.51 -16.53
N ARG A 223 9.81 -39.46 -17.25
CA ARG A 223 9.11 -38.28 -16.70
C ARG A 223 7.96 -38.66 -15.76
N GLU A 224 7.06 -39.54 -16.21
CA GLU A 224 5.87 -39.93 -15.44
C GLU A 224 6.24 -40.56 -14.08
N SER A 225 7.37 -41.28 -14.00
CA SER A 225 7.85 -41.90 -12.76
C SER A 225 8.48 -40.92 -11.78
N ILE A 226 8.96 -39.77 -12.27
CA ILE A 226 9.65 -38.74 -11.47
C ILE A 226 8.81 -37.47 -11.30
N LEU A 227 7.54 -37.47 -11.74
CA LEU A 227 6.63 -36.34 -11.57
C LEU A 227 6.54 -35.83 -10.13
N PRO A 228 6.43 -36.68 -9.09
CA PRO A 228 6.42 -36.19 -7.71
C PRO A 228 7.70 -35.44 -7.31
N TRP A 229 8.86 -35.81 -7.90
CA TRP A 229 10.10 -35.05 -7.68
C TRP A 229 10.13 -33.76 -8.50
N ILE A 230 9.54 -33.75 -9.70
CA ILE A 230 9.41 -32.51 -10.47
C ILE A 230 8.54 -31.52 -9.69
N GLU A 231 7.41 -31.96 -9.14
CA GLU A 231 6.51 -31.12 -8.32
C GLU A 231 7.21 -30.56 -7.07
N GLU A 232 8.08 -31.34 -6.43
CA GLU A 232 8.84 -30.92 -5.24
C GLU A 232 10.00 -29.96 -5.55
N TYR A 233 10.72 -30.16 -6.67
CA TYR A 233 12.01 -29.49 -6.90
C TYR A 233 12.02 -28.48 -8.05
N SER A 234 10.99 -28.45 -8.90
CA SER A 234 10.90 -27.56 -10.06
C SER A 234 10.29 -26.21 -9.66
N PRO A 235 10.99 -25.06 -9.80
CA PRO A 235 10.42 -23.77 -9.44
C PRO A 235 9.09 -23.47 -10.14
N TYR A 236 8.97 -23.81 -11.43
CA TYR A 236 7.72 -23.64 -12.19
C TYR A 236 6.55 -24.41 -11.59
N ALA A 237 6.77 -25.57 -10.96
CA ALA A 237 5.68 -26.36 -10.37
C ALA A 237 5.21 -25.81 -9.01
N LEU A 238 5.99 -24.92 -8.39
CA LEU A 238 5.79 -24.46 -7.02
C LEU A 238 5.10 -23.08 -6.94
N VAL A 239 5.05 -22.31 -8.03
CA VAL A 239 4.50 -20.94 -8.02
C VAL A 239 3.05 -20.93 -7.54
N GLY A 240 2.79 -20.24 -6.43
CA GLY A 240 1.48 -19.95 -5.87
C GLY A 240 1.21 -18.44 -5.78
N SER A 241 -0.04 -18.05 -5.47
CA SER A 241 -0.45 -16.64 -5.44
C SER A 241 0.13 -15.81 -4.28
N ASP A 242 0.63 -16.47 -3.24
CA ASP A 242 1.21 -15.84 -2.05
C ASP A 242 2.76 -15.81 -2.10
N ASP A 243 3.32 -16.02 -3.29
CA ASP A 243 4.76 -16.10 -3.48
C ASP A 243 5.43 -14.75 -3.72
N THR A 244 6.74 -14.76 -3.47
CA THR A 244 7.58 -13.58 -3.46
C THR A 244 7.93 -13.09 -4.87
N PRO A 245 8.11 -11.77 -5.06
CA PRO A 245 8.55 -11.23 -6.35
C PRO A 245 9.95 -11.73 -6.73
N VAL A 246 10.17 -11.92 -8.04
CA VAL A 246 11.48 -12.36 -8.56
C VAL A 246 11.97 -11.53 -9.75
N TYR A 247 13.28 -11.56 -9.96
CA TYR A 247 13.98 -10.99 -11.10
C TYR A 247 14.78 -12.06 -11.83
N LEU A 248 14.62 -12.15 -13.15
CA LEU A 248 15.25 -13.14 -14.00
C LEU A 248 16.09 -12.43 -15.07
N TYR A 249 17.39 -12.66 -15.08
CA TYR A 249 18.28 -12.15 -16.14
C TYR A 249 18.76 -13.26 -17.08
N TYR A 250 18.66 -13.02 -18.38
CA TYR A 250 19.25 -13.86 -19.42
C TYR A 250 20.10 -13.02 -20.37
N ASN A 251 21.22 -13.59 -20.84
CA ASN A 251 22.18 -12.86 -21.68
C ASN A 251 21.82 -12.85 -23.19
N ARG A 252 20.68 -13.44 -23.56
CA ARG A 252 20.19 -13.56 -24.94
C ARG A 252 18.66 -13.39 -24.96
N PRO A 253 18.09 -12.85 -26.04
CA PRO A 253 16.64 -12.79 -26.20
C PRO A 253 16.00 -14.18 -26.35
N PRO A 254 14.71 -14.33 -26.02
CA PRO A 254 14.00 -15.60 -26.18
C PRO A 254 13.71 -15.92 -27.66
N ALA A 255 13.61 -17.21 -27.96
CA ALA A 255 13.14 -17.76 -29.22
C ALA A 255 12.43 -19.09 -28.93
N LEU A 256 11.17 -18.98 -28.47
CA LEU A 256 10.34 -20.11 -28.05
C LEU A 256 10.14 -21.11 -29.19
N GLY A 257 10.26 -22.40 -28.88
CA GLY A 257 10.08 -23.49 -29.84
C GLY A 257 11.20 -23.62 -30.87
N GLN A 258 12.32 -22.91 -30.69
CA GLN A 258 13.49 -22.97 -31.58
C GLN A 258 14.74 -23.46 -30.86
N ASP A 259 15.63 -24.14 -31.59
CA ASP A 259 16.93 -24.55 -31.09
C ASP A 259 17.77 -23.36 -30.63
N GLN A 260 18.39 -23.50 -29.46
CA GLN A 260 19.21 -22.45 -28.86
C GLN A 260 20.68 -22.84 -28.84
N LYS A 261 21.57 -21.85 -28.98
CA LYS A 261 23.02 -22.06 -28.86
C LYS A 261 23.41 -22.53 -27.45
N ASP A 262 22.76 -21.96 -26.44
CA ASP A 262 22.88 -22.38 -25.04
C ASP A 262 21.47 -22.73 -24.52
N PRO A 263 21.00 -23.97 -24.75
CA PRO A 263 19.65 -24.35 -24.36
C PRO A 263 19.47 -24.42 -22.85
N THR A 264 20.55 -24.52 -22.06
CA THR A 264 20.48 -24.62 -20.59
C THR A 264 20.23 -23.26 -19.92
N HIS A 265 20.63 -22.17 -20.55
CA HIS A 265 20.46 -20.80 -20.04
C HIS A 265 19.63 -19.95 -21.02
N SER A 266 18.63 -20.57 -21.67
CA SER A 266 17.75 -19.89 -22.62
C SER A 266 16.72 -19.01 -21.91
N ALA A 267 16.50 -17.80 -22.43
CA ALA A 267 15.44 -16.90 -21.95
C ALA A 267 14.03 -17.46 -22.16
N ASN A 268 13.86 -18.53 -22.94
CA ASN A 268 12.58 -19.25 -23.07
C ASN A 268 12.03 -19.71 -21.72
N PHE A 269 12.92 -20.14 -20.81
CA PHE A 269 12.58 -20.49 -19.43
C PHE A 269 12.02 -19.30 -18.64
N GLY A 270 12.63 -18.13 -18.83
CA GLY A 270 12.20 -16.89 -18.19
C GLY A 270 10.84 -16.42 -18.68
N VAL A 271 10.60 -16.48 -20.00
CA VAL A 271 9.30 -16.12 -20.58
C VAL A 271 8.18 -16.96 -19.97
N LYS A 272 8.37 -18.28 -19.91
CA LYS A 272 7.36 -19.20 -19.40
C LYS A 272 7.12 -19.05 -17.91
N LEU A 273 8.17 -18.86 -17.12
CA LEU A 273 8.00 -18.59 -15.69
C LEU A 273 7.29 -17.24 -15.45
N ARG A 274 7.62 -16.19 -16.21
CA ARG A 274 6.94 -14.89 -16.10
C ARG A 274 5.45 -15.01 -16.41
N GLU A 275 5.08 -15.67 -17.52
CA GLU A 275 3.68 -15.94 -17.86
C GLU A 275 2.97 -16.70 -16.73
N HIS A 276 3.64 -17.66 -16.10
CA HIS A 276 3.06 -18.40 -14.99
C HIS A 276 2.87 -17.54 -13.73
N CYS A 277 3.85 -16.69 -13.40
CA CYS A 277 3.78 -15.75 -12.29
C CYS A 277 2.67 -14.71 -12.50
N GLU A 278 2.55 -14.15 -13.72
CA GLU A 278 1.48 -13.21 -14.09
C GLU A 278 0.09 -13.85 -13.86
N ASN A 279 -0.10 -15.10 -14.26
CA ASN A 279 -1.35 -15.84 -14.02
C ASN A 279 -1.61 -16.14 -12.53
N ALA A 280 -0.56 -16.22 -11.71
CA ALA A 280 -0.66 -16.42 -10.27
C ALA A 280 -0.77 -15.11 -9.48
N GLY A 281 -0.60 -13.94 -10.12
CA GLY A 281 -0.56 -12.64 -9.45
C GLY A 281 0.79 -12.33 -8.77
N VAL A 282 1.86 -13.02 -9.15
CA VAL A 282 3.22 -12.83 -8.59
C VAL A 282 4.05 -11.96 -9.54
N GLU A 283 4.73 -10.93 -9.00
CA GLU A 283 5.60 -10.09 -9.82
C GLU A 283 6.85 -10.85 -10.27
N CYS A 284 7.14 -10.79 -11.57
CA CYS A 284 8.31 -11.43 -12.17
C CYS A 284 8.93 -10.50 -13.22
N GLU A 285 10.06 -9.89 -12.90
CA GLU A 285 10.79 -9.03 -13.83
C GLU A 285 11.73 -9.88 -14.69
N LEU A 286 11.50 -9.89 -16.00
CA LEU A 286 12.31 -10.64 -16.96
C LEU A 286 13.17 -9.71 -17.80
N VAL A 287 14.48 -9.84 -17.68
CA VAL A 287 15.47 -9.01 -18.37
C VAL A 287 16.33 -9.84 -19.32
N TYR A 288 16.43 -9.35 -20.55
CA TYR A 288 17.34 -9.85 -21.59
C TYR A 288 17.66 -8.73 -22.58
N PRO A 289 18.68 -8.87 -23.45
CA PRO A 289 18.97 -7.86 -24.48
C PRO A 289 17.73 -7.57 -25.35
N GLY A 290 17.23 -6.33 -25.28
CA GLY A 290 16.03 -5.89 -26.00
C GLY A 290 14.69 -6.16 -25.28
N ALA A 291 14.70 -6.58 -24.00
CA ALA A 291 13.48 -6.71 -23.21
C ALA A 291 12.76 -5.36 -23.06
N PRO A 292 11.42 -5.31 -23.25
CA PRO A 292 10.65 -4.09 -23.01
C PRO A 292 10.48 -3.86 -21.50
N GLY A 293 10.43 -2.59 -21.08
CA GLY A 293 10.02 -2.24 -19.72
C GLY A 293 10.97 -2.67 -18.59
N VAL A 294 12.27 -2.82 -18.87
CA VAL A 294 13.29 -3.14 -17.86
C VAL A 294 13.35 -2.02 -16.81
N LYS A 295 13.06 -2.35 -15.54
CA LYS A 295 13.10 -1.42 -14.41
C LYS A 295 14.49 -1.42 -13.77
N HIS A 296 15.05 -2.61 -13.56
CA HIS A 296 16.34 -2.81 -12.92
C HIS A 296 17.34 -3.41 -13.90
N LYS A 297 18.55 -2.84 -13.99
CA LYS A 297 19.56 -3.25 -14.99
C LYS A 297 20.37 -4.46 -14.56
N SER A 298 20.36 -4.79 -13.26
CA SER A 298 21.12 -5.88 -12.69
C SER A 298 20.38 -6.55 -11.53
N THR A 299 20.81 -7.76 -11.20
CA THR A 299 20.39 -8.47 -9.98
C THR A 299 20.65 -7.64 -8.73
N THR A 300 21.76 -6.91 -8.67
CA THR A 300 22.11 -6.08 -7.51
C THR A 300 21.16 -4.89 -7.36
N GLU A 301 20.85 -4.19 -8.45
CA GLU A 301 19.89 -3.07 -8.43
C GLU A 301 18.50 -3.51 -7.98
N TYR A 302 18.01 -4.65 -8.50
CA TYR A 302 16.74 -5.20 -8.07
C TYR A 302 16.76 -5.59 -6.59
N LEU A 303 17.81 -6.25 -6.10
CA LEU A 303 17.91 -6.65 -4.69
C LEU A 303 17.97 -5.44 -3.75
N ILE A 304 18.68 -4.38 -4.14
CA ILE A 304 18.68 -3.12 -3.38
C ILE A 304 17.27 -2.56 -3.31
N ALA A 305 16.58 -2.44 -4.45
CA ALA A 305 15.21 -1.92 -4.49
C ALA A 305 14.23 -2.78 -3.68
N ALA A 306 14.30 -4.11 -3.81
CA ALA A 306 13.40 -5.04 -3.13
C ALA A 306 13.66 -5.16 -1.62
N LEU A 307 14.91 -5.03 -1.17
CA LEU A 307 15.27 -5.16 0.26
C LEU A 307 15.24 -3.82 1.01
N LYS A 308 15.38 -2.70 0.29
CA LYS A 308 15.17 -1.35 0.83
C LYS A 308 13.73 -0.86 0.72
N GLY A 309 12.98 -1.35 -0.27
CA GLY A 309 11.54 -1.20 -0.32
C GLY A 309 10.96 -1.82 0.93
N THR A 310 10.58 -0.98 1.88
CA THR A 310 10.08 -1.41 3.18
C THR A 310 8.82 -2.25 2.95
N SER A 311 8.89 -3.57 3.08
CA SER A 311 7.66 -4.34 3.27
C SER A 311 7.15 -4.01 4.68
N VAL A 312 6.45 -2.88 4.82
CA VAL A 312 5.84 -2.48 6.10
C VAL A 312 4.81 -3.53 6.55
N ALA A 313 4.21 -4.27 5.60
CA ALA A 313 3.40 -5.45 5.90
C ALA A 313 4.19 -6.56 6.63
N GLY A 314 5.48 -6.74 6.31
CA GLY A 314 6.40 -7.67 6.98
C GLY A 314 6.81 -7.21 8.37
N ASP A 315 7.08 -5.91 8.56
CA ASP A 315 7.48 -5.31 9.83
C ASP A 315 6.31 -5.18 10.82
N ILE A 316 5.10 -4.90 10.33
CA ILE A 316 3.87 -4.90 11.15
C ILE A 316 3.53 -6.33 11.59
N LYS A 317 3.58 -7.33 10.68
CA LYS A 317 3.46 -8.76 11.04
C LYS A 317 4.57 -9.19 12.01
N ALA A 318 5.72 -8.53 12.01
CA ALA A 318 6.85 -8.87 12.87
C ALA A 318 6.73 -8.49 14.33
N SER A 319 6.00 -7.41 14.62
CA SER A 319 5.72 -6.99 15.99
C SER A 319 4.81 -7.97 16.74
N GLY A 320 4.18 -8.92 16.04
CA GLY A 320 3.22 -9.87 16.60
C GLY A 320 1.86 -9.25 16.94
N LYS A 321 1.66 -7.94 16.71
CA LYS A 321 0.37 -7.26 16.93
C LYS A 321 -0.12 -6.62 15.65
N GLN A 322 -1.32 -6.98 15.24
CA GLN A 322 -2.03 -6.27 14.18
C GLN A 322 -2.36 -4.84 14.66
N PRO A 323 -2.17 -3.81 13.82
CA PRO A 323 -2.40 -2.44 14.21
C PRO A 323 -3.90 -2.16 14.25
N ASN A 324 -4.31 -1.26 15.12
CA ASN A 324 -5.67 -0.74 15.14
C ASN A 324 -5.88 0.26 14.00
N VAL A 325 -7.13 0.56 13.69
CA VAL A 325 -7.50 1.62 12.73
C VAL A 325 -8.46 2.61 13.39
N LEU A 326 -8.12 3.89 13.36
CA LEU A 326 -9.04 5.01 13.59
C LEU A 326 -9.33 5.66 12.23
N PHE A 327 -10.56 5.53 11.77
CA PHE A 327 -11.02 5.95 10.46
C PHE A 327 -11.94 7.17 10.59
N ILE A 328 -11.39 8.37 10.37
CA ILE A 328 -12.05 9.65 10.58
C ILE A 328 -12.56 10.19 9.24
N ALA A 329 -13.88 10.30 9.11
CA ALA A 329 -14.54 10.93 7.97
C ALA A 329 -15.06 12.32 8.35
N ILE A 330 -14.85 13.32 7.51
CA ILE A 330 -15.38 14.67 7.71
C ILE A 330 -16.20 15.07 6.47
N ASP A 331 -17.51 15.24 6.66
CA ASP A 331 -18.48 15.48 5.59
C ASP A 331 -18.35 16.90 5.00
N ASP A 332 -18.30 17.00 3.67
CA ASP A 332 -18.15 18.27 2.92
C ASP A 332 -16.82 19.03 3.18
N LEU A 333 -15.81 18.36 3.76
CA LEU A 333 -14.50 18.97 3.98
C LEU A 333 -13.68 18.98 2.68
N ARG A 334 -13.36 20.18 2.18
CA ARG A 334 -12.38 20.38 1.10
C ARG A 334 -10.97 20.55 1.68
N PRO A 335 -9.90 20.47 0.86
CA PRO A 335 -8.51 20.76 1.25
C PRO A 335 -8.21 22.21 1.67
N GLU A 336 -9.16 22.89 2.33
CA GLU A 336 -8.99 24.22 2.93
C GLU A 336 -8.45 24.05 4.36
N LEU A 337 -7.20 23.61 4.48
CA LEU A 337 -6.52 23.38 5.76
C LEU A 337 -5.11 23.96 5.72
N GLY A 338 -4.55 24.30 6.88
CA GLY A 338 -3.19 24.85 6.98
C GLY A 338 -2.13 23.94 6.36
N CYS A 339 -2.24 22.62 6.55
CA CYS A 339 -1.33 21.64 5.95
C CYS A 339 -1.38 21.56 4.42
N TYR A 340 -2.50 21.97 3.81
CA TYR A 340 -2.70 22.13 2.37
C TYR A 340 -2.37 23.55 1.85
N GLY A 341 -1.88 24.44 2.73
CA GLY A 341 -1.47 25.81 2.38
C GLY A 341 -2.52 26.88 2.66
N ALA A 342 -3.72 26.52 3.14
CA ALA A 342 -4.77 27.48 3.49
C ALA A 342 -4.50 28.11 4.87
N GLY A 343 -3.43 28.90 5.01
CA GLY A 343 -3.00 29.49 6.29
C GLY A 343 -3.99 30.47 6.96
N HIS A 344 -5.07 30.84 6.25
CA HIS A 344 -6.16 31.61 6.82
C HIS A 344 -7.09 30.74 7.71
N ILE A 345 -7.15 29.42 7.48
CA ILE A 345 -7.90 28.47 8.31
C ILE A 345 -7.09 28.11 9.55
N LYS A 346 -7.77 27.99 10.70
CA LYS A 346 -7.20 27.51 11.95
C LYS A 346 -7.51 26.02 12.12
N SER A 347 -6.59 25.17 11.69
CA SER A 347 -6.68 23.70 11.78
C SER A 347 -5.45 23.03 12.44
N PRO A 348 -4.98 23.49 13.61
CA PRO A 348 -3.69 23.06 14.16
C PRO A 348 -3.60 21.55 14.46
N ASN A 349 -4.71 20.87 14.76
CA ASN A 349 -4.69 19.44 15.13
C ASN A 349 -4.60 18.55 13.88
N ILE A 350 -5.32 18.88 12.82
CA ILE A 350 -5.23 18.20 11.53
C ILE A 350 -3.88 18.51 10.87
N ASP A 351 -3.37 19.74 11.01
CA ASP A 351 -2.04 20.10 10.55
C ASP A 351 -0.95 19.30 11.28
N TRP A 352 -1.11 19.12 12.59
CA TRP A 352 -0.25 18.24 13.36
C TRP A 352 -0.36 16.78 12.90
N LEU A 353 -1.57 16.26 12.65
CA LEU A 353 -1.75 14.91 12.14
C LEU A 353 -1.03 14.70 10.80
N ALA A 354 -1.11 15.66 9.89
CA ALA A 354 -0.36 15.64 8.63
C ALA A 354 1.15 15.56 8.86
N SER A 355 1.68 16.29 9.86
CA SER A 355 3.10 16.20 10.23
C SER A 355 3.51 14.83 10.80
N GLN A 356 2.55 14.00 11.24
CA GLN A 356 2.79 12.67 11.81
C GLN A 356 2.63 11.53 10.79
N GLY A 357 2.42 11.83 9.50
CA GLY A 357 2.37 10.81 8.45
C GLY A 357 2.51 11.40 7.06
N VAL A 358 1.65 10.92 6.16
CA VAL A 358 1.68 11.26 4.73
C VAL A 358 0.43 12.07 4.38
N LEU A 359 0.65 13.29 3.89
CA LEU A 359 -0.37 14.15 3.27
C LEU A 359 -0.46 13.85 1.77
N PHE A 360 -1.66 13.55 1.28
CA PHE A 360 -1.90 13.36 -0.15
C PHE A 360 -2.46 14.64 -0.74
N GLU A 361 -1.69 15.32 -1.58
CA GLU A 361 -2.07 16.62 -2.14
C GLU A 361 -3.11 16.51 -3.26
N ARG A 362 -3.25 15.32 -3.88
CA ARG A 362 -4.11 15.09 -5.05
C ARG A 362 -5.02 13.87 -4.90
N ALA A 363 -5.87 13.89 -3.88
CA ALA A 363 -6.88 12.86 -3.65
C ALA A 363 -8.26 13.27 -4.20
N TYR A 364 -8.92 12.36 -4.94
CA TYR A 364 -10.18 12.66 -5.63
C TYR A 364 -11.29 11.68 -5.31
N CYS A 365 -12.49 12.22 -5.07
CA CYS A 365 -13.69 11.42 -4.86
C CYS A 365 -14.26 10.85 -6.17
N GLN A 366 -15.00 9.75 -6.07
CA GLN A 366 -15.63 9.11 -7.24
C GLN A 366 -16.97 9.75 -7.60
N ALA A 367 -17.56 10.52 -6.68
CA ALA A 367 -18.74 11.34 -6.93
C ALA A 367 -18.79 12.58 -6.00
N PRO A 368 -19.15 13.78 -6.49
CA PRO A 368 -19.27 15.00 -5.69
C PRO A 368 -20.60 15.05 -4.92
N HIS A 369 -20.89 13.98 -4.19
CA HIS A 369 -22.09 13.78 -3.35
C HIS A 369 -21.82 12.72 -2.28
N CYS A 370 -22.27 12.96 -1.03
CA CYS A 370 -21.93 12.13 0.12
C CYS A 370 -22.22 10.62 -0.09
N GLY A 371 -23.47 10.25 -0.39
CA GLY A 371 -23.91 8.85 -0.53
C GLY A 371 -23.10 8.01 -1.52
N PRO A 372 -23.07 8.37 -2.81
CA PRO A 372 -22.31 7.63 -3.80
C PRO A 372 -20.79 7.65 -3.54
N SER A 373 -20.23 8.76 -3.06
CA SER A 373 -18.79 8.83 -2.75
C SER A 373 -18.39 7.88 -1.62
N ARG A 374 -19.11 7.94 -0.50
CA ARG A 374 -18.89 7.07 0.67
C ARG A 374 -19.09 5.60 0.31
N SER A 375 -20.13 5.30 -0.47
CA SER A 375 -20.42 3.92 -0.92
C SER A 375 -19.32 3.40 -1.85
N SER A 376 -18.79 4.25 -2.72
CA SER A 376 -17.68 3.93 -3.62
C SER A 376 -16.40 3.63 -2.84
N LEU A 377 -15.98 4.50 -1.93
CA LEU A 377 -14.82 4.27 -1.06
C LEU A 377 -14.97 2.99 -0.24
N LEU A 378 -16.11 2.83 0.46
CA LEU A 378 -16.32 1.73 1.40
C LEU A 378 -16.41 0.38 0.71
N THR A 379 -16.56 0.33 -0.60
CA THR A 379 -16.54 -0.91 -1.40
C THR A 379 -15.28 -1.07 -2.24
N GLY A 380 -14.53 0.02 -2.45
CA GLY A 380 -13.33 0.07 -3.30
C GLY A 380 -13.64 0.04 -4.79
N ILE A 381 -14.87 0.36 -5.18
CA ILE A 381 -15.39 0.31 -6.57
C ILE A 381 -15.85 1.70 -6.96
N ARG A 382 -15.49 2.18 -8.15
CA ARG A 382 -15.91 3.50 -8.63
C ARG A 382 -17.41 3.56 -8.92
N ALA A 383 -18.00 4.75 -8.77
CA ALA A 383 -19.42 4.97 -9.04
C ALA A 383 -19.73 4.92 -10.55
N ARG A 384 -20.25 3.78 -11.06
CA ARG A 384 -20.48 3.57 -12.50
C ARG A 384 -21.81 4.11 -13.04
N ASN A 385 -22.89 4.09 -12.27
CA ASN A 385 -24.20 4.62 -12.68
C ASN A 385 -24.21 6.15 -12.68
N ASP A 386 -25.37 6.78 -12.80
CA ASP A 386 -25.57 8.23 -12.67
C ASP A 386 -25.14 8.83 -11.31
N ALA A 387 -24.49 8.06 -10.44
CA ALA A 387 -24.08 8.43 -9.10
C ALA A 387 -25.22 9.06 -8.30
N LEU A 388 -26.46 8.57 -8.47
CA LEU A 388 -27.61 8.98 -7.67
C LEU A 388 -27.95 7.98 -6.54
N HIS A 389 -27.37 6.77 -6.58
CA HIS A 389 -27.61 5.78 -5.53
C HIS A 389 -26.97 6.20 -4.20
N MET A 390 -27.79 6.17 -3.16
CA MET A 390 -27.47 6.76 -1.85
C MET A 390 -26.89 5.77 -0.84
N ASN A 391 -26.82 4.48 -1.20
CA ASN A 391 -26.36 3.40 -0.35
C ASN A 391 -25.65 2.31 -1.19
N VAL A 392 -24.87 1.46 -0.52
CA VAL A 392 -24.11 0.37 -1.13
C VAL A 392 -25.04 -0.70 -1.69
N LYS A 393 -26.14 -1.04 -1.00
CA LYS A 393 -27.06 -2.08 -1.46
C LYS A 393 -27.62 -1.82 -2.86
N GLU A 394 -27.85 -0.56 -3.20
CA GLU A 394 -28.32 -0.14 -4.52
C GLU A 394 -27.16 0.09 -5.50
N LEU A 395 -26.09 0.77 -5.05
CA LEU A 395 -24.98 1.14 -5.92
C LEU A 395 -24.18 -0.10 -6.37
N ILE A 396 -23.91 -1.02 -5.43
CA ILE A 396 -23.01 -2.17 -5.61
C ILE A 396 -23.51 -3.37 -4.78
N PRO A 397 -24.60 -4.04 -5.22
CA PRO A 397 -25.17 -5.16 -4.50
C PRO A 397 -24.15 -6.30 -4.29
N GLY A 398 -24.03 -6.78 -3.05
CA GLY A 398 -23.17 -7.93 -2.70
C GLY A 398 -21.70 -7.60 -2.46
N ALA A 399 -21.29 -6.33 -2.55
CA ALA A 399 -19.91 -5.94 -2.27
C ALA A 399 -19.48 -6.25 -0.83
N LEU A 400 -18.23 -6.71 -0.66
CA LEU A 400 -17.60 -6.77 0.65
C LEU A 400 -17.06 -5.39 1.01
N THR A 401 -17.67 -4.74 2.00
CA THR A 401 -17.28 -3.40 2.43
C THR A 401 -15.98 -3.43 3.23
N LEU A 402 -15.22 -2.33 3.24
CA LEU A 402 -13.99 -2.13 4.02
C LEU A 402 -14.15 -2.55 5.48
N PRO A 403 -15.11 -1.98 6.26
CA PRO A 403 -15.33 -2.45 7.63
C PRO A 403 -15.79 -3.92 7.69
N GLY A 404 -16.52 -4.40 6.67
CA GLY A 404 -16.88 -5.81 6.55
C GLY A 404 -15.68 -6.75 6.40
N ALA A 405 -14.69 -6.38 5.58
CA ALA A 405 -13.44 -7.16 5.43
C ALA A 405 -12.63 -7.17 6.73
N PHE A 406 -12.53 -6.03 7.41
CA PHE A 406 -11.90 -5.96 8.73
C PHE A 406 -12.59 -6.86 9.75
N ARG A 407 -13.93 -6.85 9.78
CA ARG A 407 -14.71 -7.73 10.65
C ARG A 407 -14.49 -9.21 10.31
N GLN A 408 -14.47 -9.58 9.03
CA GLN A 408 -14.18 -10.95 8.60
C GLN A 408 -12.75 -11.39 8.97
N ALA A 409 -11.80 -10.45 8.97
CA ALA A 409 -10.42 -10.68 9.40
C ALA A 409 -10.24 -10.72 10.94
N GLY A 410 -11.31 -10.61 11.72
CA GLY A 410 -11.30 -10.77 13.18
C GLY A 410 -11.20 -9.47 13.98
N TYR A 411 -11.21 -8.29 13.33
CA TYR A 411 -11.22 -7.01 14.02
C TYR A 411 -12.58 -6.74 14.69
N TYR A 412 -12.52 -6.06 15.84
CA TYR A 412 -13.71 -5.46 16.42
C TYR A 412 -14.02 -4.13 15.71
N THR A 413 -15.19 -4.04 15.10
CA THR A 413 -15.56 -2.96 14.17
C THR A 413 -16.70 -2.12 14.72
N LEU A 414 -16.49 -0.81 14.86
CA LEU A 414 -17.48 0.14 15.38
C LEU A 414 -17.64 1.35 14.46
N CYS A 415 -18.82 1.96 14.53
CA CYS A 415 -19.18 3.14 13.75
C CYS A 415 -19.94 4.14 14.62
N ASN A 416 -19.37 5.33 14.76
CA ASN A 416 -19.99 6.48 15.40
C ASN A 416 -20.08 7.63 14.38
N GLY A 417 -21.25 8.27 14.27
CA GLY A 417 -21.48 9.42 13.40
C GLY A 417 -21.86 9.06 11.96
N LYS A 418 -21.36 9.83 10.99
CA LYS A 418 -21.69 9.70 9.56
C LYS A 418 -20.56 9.03 8.78
N ILE A 419 -20.63 7.70 8.64
CA ILE A 419 -19.69 6.91 7.79
C ILE A 419 -20.37 6.54 6.49
N TYR A 420 -21.38 5.67 6.55
CA TYR A 420 -22.36 5.53 5.48
C TYR A 420 -23.30 6.73 5.49
N HIS A 421 -23.90 7.03 4.34
CA HIS A 421 -24.93 8.06 4.27
C HIS A 421 -26.25 7.65 4.95
N GLN A 422 -26.57 6.35 4.91
CA GLN A 422 -27.71 5.76 5.62
C GLN A 422 -27.19 4.87 6.74
N LEU A 423 -27.71 5.05 7.96
CA LEU A 423 -27.19 4.39 9.17
C LEU A 423 -27.24 2.86 9.09
N ASP A 424 -28.34 2.31 8.59
CA ASP A 424 -28.58 0.87 8.51
C ASP A 424 -27.93 0.20 7.28
N ASP A 425 -27.24 0.98 6.44
CA ASP A 425 -26.61 0.46 5.24
C ASP A 425 -25.44 -0.45 5.60
N MET A 426 -25.47 -1.68 5.07
CA MET A 426 -24.50 -2.74 5.32
C MET A 426 -24.14 -2.97 6.81
N ALA A 427 -24.97 -2.53 7.76
CA ALA A 427 -24.61 -2.48 9.18
C ALA A 427 -24.33 -3.88 9.76
N GLY A 428 -25.20 -4.84 9.45
CA GLY A 428 -25.06 -6.23 9.91
C GLY A 428 -23.87 -6.97 9.31
N GLN A 429 -23.27 -6.47 8.23
CA GLN A 429 -22.03 -6.98 7.64
C GLN A 429 -20.81 -6.24 8.20
N SER A 430 -20.91 -4.92 8.34
CA SER A 430 -19.78 -4.01 8.58
C SER A 430 -19.38 -3.92 10.04
N TRP A 431 -20.34 -4.00 10.97
CA TRP A 431 -20.13 -3.59 12.36
C TRP A 431 -20.37 -4.73 13.34
N SER A 432 -19.59 -4.72 14.42
CA SER A 432 -19.70 -5.67 15.54
C SER A 432 -20.83 -5.31 16.49
N GLU A 433 -21.24 -4.04 16.51
CA GLU A 433 -22.37 -3.50 17.26
C GLU A 433 -23.24 -2.60 16.35
N PRO A 434 -24.51 -2.35 16.71
CA PRO A 434 -25.33 -1.36 16.00
C PRO A 434 -24.61 0.00 15.93
N PRO A 435 -24.53 0.62 14.74
CA PRO A 435 -23.84 1.90 14.58
C PRO A 435 -24.57 3.00 15.36
N PHE A 436 -23.81 3.91 15.97
CA PHE A 436 -24.35 5.08 16.66
C PHE A 436 -24.32 6.29 15.73
N SER A 437 -25.44 6.95 15.50
CA SER A 437 -25.48 8.22 14.78
C SER A 437 -26.66 9.06 15.20
N LEU A 438 -26.42 10.37 15.32
CA LEU A 438 -27.46 11.36 15.56
C LEU A 438 -27.86 12.10 14.26
N VAL A 439 -27.26 11.72 13.12
CA VAL A 439 -27.68 12.20 11.81
C VAL A 439 -29.10 11.71 11.55
N ASN A 440 -29.99 12.64 11.19
CA ASN A 440 -31.44 12.37 11.09
C ASN A 440 -32.07 11.75 12.37
N GLY A 441 -31.45 11.98 13.54
CA GLY A 441 -32.01 11.62 14.84
C GLY A 441 -33.30 12.38 15.16
N LYS A 442 -33.74 12.31 16.43
CA LYS A 442 -34.95 13.03 16.88
C LYS A 442 -34.85 14.52 16.55
N LYS A 443 -36.00 15.17 16.31
CA LYS A 443 -36.06 16.58 15.85
C LYS A 443 -35.29 17.54 16.76
N ASP A 444 -35.27 17.26 18.06
CA ASP A 444 -34.60 18.00 19.11
C ASP A 444 -33.13 17.62 19.33
N ASN A 445 -32.62 16.58 18.64
CA ASN A 445 -31.23 16.19 18.70
C ASN A 445 -30.78 15.52 17.39
N ASN A 446 -30.51 16.33 16.37
CA ASN A 446 -29.90 15.91 15.12
C ASN A 446 -29.07 17.03 14.46
N HIS A 447 -28.47 16.74 13.30
CA HIS A 447 -27.62 17.69 12.56
C HIS A 447 -28.31 18.98 12.07
N LEU A 448 -29.65 19.07 12.13
CA LEU A 448 -30.44 20.25 11.77
C LEU A 448 -30.95 21.02 13.00
N THR A 449 -30.73 20.49 14.20
CA THR A 449 -31.13 21.15 15.45
C THR A 449 -30.30 22.41 15.65
N PHE A 450 -31.00 23.54 15.73
CA PHE A 450 -30.42 24.83 16.07
C PHE A 450 -30.54 25.07 17.57
N HIS A 451 -29.56 25.76 18.16
CA HIS A 451 -29.49 26.02 19.60
C HIS A 451 -29.48 27.51 19.96
N ASP A 452 -29.29 28.38 18.98
CA ASP A 452 -29.45 29.81 19.16
C ASP A 452 -30.94 30.18 19.27
N LYS A 453 -31.29 30.99 20.28
CA LYS A 453 -32.66 31.48 20.46
C LYS A 453 -33.09 32.38 19.30
N GLU A 454 -32.16 33.10 18.69
CA GLU A 454 -32.45 33.94 17.53
C GLU A 454 -32.77 33.12 16.28
N SER A 455 -32.13 31.95 16.11
CA SER A 455 -32.42 31.02 15.00
C SER A 455 -33.91 30.60 14.97
N ALA A 456 -34.60 30.58 16.12
CA ALA A 456 -36.01 30.25 16.20
C ALA A 456 -36.94 31.24 15.46
N ALA A 457 -36.47 32.47 15.20
CA ALA A 457 -37.20 33.47 14.42
C ALA A 457 -37.07 33.27 12.90
N PHE A 458 -36.18 32.37 12.46
CA PHE A 458 -35.78 32.20 11.06
C PHE A 458 -36.01 30.75 10.61
N ILE A 459 -37.29 30.39 10.44
CA ILE A 459 -37.68 29.04 10.00
C ILE A 459 -38.21 29.10 8.58
N LEU A 460 -37.61 28.32 7.68
CA LEU A 460 -38.08 28.20 6.30
C LEU A 460 -39.38 27.39 6.25
N GLU A 461 -40.47 28.03 5.85
CA GLU A 461 -41.81 27.41 5.86
C GLU A 461 -41.87 26.07 5.10
N LYS A 462 -41.19 26.02 3.94
CA LYS A 462 -41.22 24.88 3.01
C LYS A 462 -40.87 23.55 3.65
N ASN A 463 -39.90 23.52 4.56
CA ASN A 463 -39.34 22.28 5.11
C ASN A 463 -39.04 22.36 6.62
N GLN A 464 -39.44 23.46 7.28
CA GLN A 464 -39.29 23.69 8.72
C GLN A 464 -37.83 23.66 9.19
N ARG A 465 -36.87 23.95 8.31
CA ARG A 465 -35.45 24.07 8.66
C ARG A 465 -35.14 25.47 9.15
N GLY A 466 -34.18 25.55 10.08
CA GLY A 466 -33.65 26.81 10.59
C GLY A 466 -32.74 27.54 9.58
N PRO A 467 -32.00 28.56 10.04
CA PRO A 467 -31.07 29.28 9.19
C PRO A 467 -29.91 28.41 8.71
N PHE A 468 -29.24 28.80 7.63
CA PHE A 468 -28.07 28.05 7.16
C PHE A 468 -26.83 28.19 8.06
N PHE A 469 -26.88 29.04 9.09
CA PHE A 469 -25.79 29.25 10.03
C PHE A 469 -26.29 29.70 11.41
N GLU A 470 -25.48 29.43 12.45
CA GLU A 470 -25.62 30.02 13.79
C GLU A 470 -24.32 29.93 14.60
N ALA A 471 -24.19 30.77 15.64
CA ALA A 471 -23.01 30.87 16.49
C ALA A 471 -23.34 31.07 17.98
N PRO A 472 -24.10 30.17 18.63
CA PRO A 472 -24.43 30.30 20.05
C PRO A 472 -23.23 30.01 20.94
N ASP A 473 -23.15 30.70 22.09
CA ASP A 473 -22.14 30.45 23.12
C ASP A 473 -22.52 29.20 23.94
N VAL A 474 -22.04 28.04 23.47
CA VAL A 474 -22.38 26.72 24.01
C VAL A 474 -21.17 25.80 23.99
N PRO A 475 -21.11 24.75 24.83
CA PRO A 475 -20.07 23.72 24.73
C PRO A 475 -20.14 22.94 23.42
N ASP A 476 -19.00 22.38 22.98
CA ASP A 476 -18.88 21.53 21.78
C ASP A 476 -19.98 20.47 21.67
N ASN A 477 -20.18 19.67 22.71
CA ASN A 477 -21.14 18.56 22.72
C ASN A 477 -22.61 18.98 22.81
N THR A 478 -22.90 20.28 22.70
CA THR A 478 -24.24 20.74 22.37
C THR A 478 -24.64 20.27 20.97
N TYR A 479 -23.70 20.30 20.01
CA TYR A 479 -23.91 19.78 18.66
C TYR A 479 -23.53 18.30 18.54
N ILE A 480 -24.11 17.63 17.55
CA ILE A 480 -23.97 16.18 17.36
C ILE A 480 -22.53 15.70 17.12
N ASP A 481 -21.65 16.53 16.57
CA ASP A 481 -20.26 16.14 16.32
C ASP A 481 -19.48 16.04 17.63
N GLY A 482 -19.72 16.95 18.58
CA GLY A 482 -19.15 16.86 19.93
C GLY A 482 -19.71 15.65 20.69
N GLN A 483 -21.02 15.35 20.56
CA GLN A 483 -21.61 14.14 21.13
C GLN A 483 -21.02 12.86 20.50
N THR A 484 -20.76 12.88 19.19
CA THR A 484 -20.11 11.78 18.45
C THR A 484 -18.66 11.61 18.89
N CYS A 485 -17.94 12.71 19.13
CA CYS A 485 -16.59 12.69 19.69
C CYS A 485 -16.58 12.06 21.08
N ASP A 486 -17.46 12.50 21.98
CA ASP A 486 -17.58 11.95 23.35
C ASP A 486 -17.85 10.44 23.31
N LYS A 487 -18.79 9.98 22.46
CA LYS A 487 -19.07 8.54 22.28
C LYS A 487 -17.87 7.77 21.72
N THR A 488 -17.12 8.38 20.82
CA THR A 488 -15.91 7.77 20.22
C THR A 488 -14.79 7.64 21.23
N ILE A 489 -14.59 8.63 22.11
CA ILE A 489 -13.62 8.58 23.20
C ILE A 489 -13.97 7.45 24.19
N GLU A 490 -15.26 7.32 24.53
CA GLU A 490 -15.76 6.21 25.36
C GLU A 490 -15.46 4.85 24.72
N ASP A 491 -15.77 4.68 23.43
CA ASP A 491 -15.50 3.44 22.71
C ASP A 491 -14.01 3.14 22.58
N LEU A 492 -13.17 4.13 22.24
CA LEU A 492 -11.71 3.95 22.19
C LEU A 492 -11.17 3.48 23.54
N SER A 493 -11.65 4.07 24.65
CA SER A 493 -11.26 3.67 26.00
C SER A 493 -11.66 2.23 26.35
N ARG A 494 -12.76 1.74 25.78
CA ARG A 494 -13.22 0.35 25.92
C ARG A 494 -12.43 -0.60 25.01
N LEU A 495 -12.23 -0.22 23.76
CA LEU A 495 -11.51 -0.99 22.75
C LEU A 495 -10.03 -1.18 23.11
N ALA A 496 -9.39 -0.16 23.69
CA ALA A 496 -8.00 -0.21 24.15
C ALA A 496 -7.73 -1.32 25.19
N LYS A 497 -8.77 -1.80 25.87
CA LYS A 497 -8.70 -2.87 26.87
C LYS A 497 -8.95 -4.25 26.29
N MET A 498 -9.29 -4.35 24.99
CA MET A 498 -9.52 -5.62 24.32
C MET A 498 -8.20 -6.23 23.83
N GLU A 499 -8.15 -7.56 23.78
CA GLU A 499 -7.03 -8.28 23.15
C GLU A 499 -7.11 -8.26 21.61
N LYS A 500 -8.30 -8.09 21.05
CA LYS A 500 -8.52 -8.03 19.60
C LYS A 500 -8.14 -6.64 19.05
N PRO A 501 -7.57 -6.57 17.83
CA PRO A 501 -7.41 -5.29 17.15
C PRO A 501 -8.79 -4.72 16.77
N PHE A 502 -8.87 -3.40 16.61
CA PHE A 502 -10.13 -2.73 16.30
C PHE A 502 -10.06 -1.84 15.06
N PHE A 503 -11.21 -1.66 14.42
CA PHE A 503 -11.48 -0.65 13.40
C PHE A 503 -12.57 0.27 13.93
N MET A 504 -12.18 1.47 14.33
CA MET A 504 -13.07 2.49 14.89
C MET A 504 -13.34 3.56 13.84
N ALA A 505 -14.56 3.59 13.31
CA ALA A 505 -14.97 4.60 12.36
C ALA A 505 -15.68 5.76 13.08
N CYS A 506 -15.21 6.99 12.87
CA CYS A 506 -15.77 8.22 13.43
C CYS A 506 -16.09 9.20 12.31
N GLY A 507 -17.35 9.58 12.16
CA GLY A 507 -17.81 10.45 11.08
C GLY A 507 -18.40 11.75 11.60
N PHE A 508 -17.71 12.87 11.39
CA PHE A 508 -18.22 14.21 11.68
C PHE A 508 -19.04 14.76 10.51
N VAL A 509 -20.08 15.52 10.82
CA VAL A 509 -20.98 16.14 9.84
C VAL A 509 -20.49 17.52 9.44
N ARG A 510 -19.91 18.31 10.34
CA ARG A 510 -19.35 19.61 9.96
C ARG A 510 -18.08 19.39 9.13
N PRO A 511 -17.86 20.18 8.06
CA PRO A 511 -18.53 21.44 7.73
C PRO A 511 -19.79 21.37 6.83
N HIS A 512 -20.44 20.22 6.64
CA HIS A 512 -21.74 20.16 5.93
C HIS A 512 -22.76 21.15 6.49
N LEU A 513 -23.64 21.67 5.62
CA LEU A 513 -24.72 22.57 6.02
C LEU A 513 -25.71 21.94 7.04
N PRO A 514 -26.38 22.74 7.87
CA PRO A 514 -26.14 24.17 8.08
C PRO A 514 -24.85 24.39 8.89
N PHE A 515 -24.19 25.54 8.71
CA PHE A 515 -22.95 25.88 9.41
C PHE A 515 -23.22 26.22 10.87
N TYR A 516 -23.38 25.18 11.67
CA TYR A 516 -23.63 25.27 13.11
C TYR A 516 -22.39 24.83 13.87
N ALA A 517 -21.79 25.76 14.60
CA ALA A 517 -20.63 25.54 15.44
C ALA A 517 -20.69 26.47 16.67
N PRO A 518 -20.11 26.07 17.81
CA PRO A 518 -20.00 26.93 18.99
C PRO A 518 -19.33 28.27 18.69
N LYS A 519 -19.80 29.34 19.35
CA LYS A 519 -19.32 30.72 19.16
C LYS A 519 -17.79 30.85 19.21
N ILE A 520 -17.12 30.08 20.06
CA ILE A 520 -15.66 30.12 20.20
C ILE A 520 -14.91 29.85 18.89
N TYR A 521 -15.48 29.07 17.95
CA TYR A 521 -14.87 28.79 16.65
C TYR A 521 -15.20 29.82 15.59
N TRP A 522 -16.23 30.64 15.81
CA TRP A 522 -16.50 31.82 15.00
C TRP A 522 -15.56 32.95 15.42
N ASP A 523 -15.41 33.17 16.72
CA ASP A 523 -14.67 34.31 17.27
C ASP A 523 -13.15 34.29 16.99
N ILE A 524 -12.59 33.18 16.48
CA ILE A 524 -11.20 33.12 16.01
C ILE A 524 -11.01 33.71 14.60
N TYR A 525 -12.10 34.10 13.93
CA TYR A 525 -12.11 34.71 12.61
C TYR A 525 -12.81 36.08 12.65
N GLU A 526 -12.16 37.09 12.09
CA GLU A 526 -12.80 38.38 11.85
C GLU A 526 -13.58 38.31 10.54
N ARG A 527 -14.92 38.40 10.61
CA ARG A 527 -15.80 38.24 9.42
C ARG A 527 -15.44 39.16 8.27
N GLU A 528 -15.05 40.39 8.58
CA GLU A 528 -14.72 41.39 7.55
C GLU A 528 -13.39 41.09 6.84
N GLU A 529 -12.51 40.29 7.45
CA GLU A 529 -11.24 39.86 6.86
C GLU A 529 -11.39 38.54 6.07
N VAL A 530 -12.55 37.88 6.14
CA VAL A 530 -12.82 36.68 5.36
C VAL A 530 -12.88 37.04 3.88
N ALA A 531 -11.84 36.61 3.15
CA ALA A 531 -11.77 36.78 1.72
C ALA A 531 -12.93 36.06 1.02
N ILE A 532 -13.48 36.69 -0.01
CA ILE A 532 -14.46 36.12 -0.91
C ILE A 532 -13.76 35.59 -2.17
N ALA A 533 -14.39 34.66 -2.90
CA ALA A 533 -13.80 34.16 -4.14
C ALA A 533 -13.57 35.30 -5.16
N GLU A 534 -12.41 35.30 -5.83
CA GLU A 534 -12.10 36.30 -6.86
C GLU A 534 -12.79 35.96 -8.19
N ASN A 535 -13.02 34.68 -8.46
CA ASN A 535 -13.63 34.17 -9.68
C ASN A 535 -15.15 33.93 -9.56
N ARG A 536 -15.90 34.92 -9.04
CA ARG A 536 -17.37 34.89 -8.89
C ARG A 536 -18.13 35.05 -10.21
N PHE A 537 -17.79 34.24 -11.18
CA PHE A 537 -18.42 34.18 -12.50
C PHE A 537 -18.35 32.75 -13.03
N ARG A 538 -19.38 32.35 -13.77
CA ARG A 538 -19.38 31.07 -14.50
C ARG A 538 -18.15 30.99 -15.39
N PRO A 539 -17.46 29.82 -15.49
CA PRO A 539 -16.33 29.70 -16.40
C PRO A 539 -16.71 30.09 -17.83
N LYS A 540 -15.81 30.80 -18.51
CA LYS A 540 -16.02 31.19 -19.92
C LYS A 540 -16.19 29.94 -20.77
N HIS A 541 -17.14 29.99 -21.70
CA HIS A 541 -17.49 28.87 -22.59
C HIS A 541 -17.93 27.58 -21.86
N ALA A 542 -18.34 27.68 -20.59
CA ALA A 542 -18.88 26.52 -19.89
C ALA A 542 -20.23 26.06 -20.48
N PRO A 543 -20.41 24.76 -20.74
CA PRO A 543 -21.65 24.19 -21.29
C PRO A 543 -22.82 24.34 -20.33
N GLU A 544 -24.05 24.45 -20.80
CA GLU A 544 -25.26 24.53 -19.94
C GLU A 544 -25.40 23.34 -18.99
N ALA A 545 -24.82 22.19 -19.34
CA ALA A 545 -24.79 20.99 -18.50
C ALA A 545 -24.07 21.21 -17.15
N LEU A 546 -23.16 22.18 -17.05
CA LEU A 546 -22.55 22.58 -15.78
C LEU A 546 -23.57 23.37 -14.94
N THR A 547 -24.04 22.73 -13.86
CA THR A 547 -25.01 23.28 -12.92
C THR A 547 -24.41 23.37 -11.51
N GLY A 548 -25.08 24.10 -10.60
CA GLY A 548 -24.66 24.24 -9.21
C GLY A 548 -25.63 23.56 -8.24
N SER A 549 -25.23 23.49 -6.97
CA SER A 549 -26.09 22.99 -5.91
C SER A 549 -27.28 23.93 -5.62
N GLY A 550 -28.44 23.34 -5.31
CA GLY A 550 -29.59 24.05 -4.75
C GLY A 550 -29.65 24.03 -3.22
N GLU A 551 -28.65 23.45 -2.55
CA GLU A 551 -28.75 23.04 -1.14
C GLU A 551 -29.00 24.19 -0.16
N PHE A 552 -28.35 25.34 -0.33
CA PHE A 552 -28.57 26.53 0.51
C PHE A 552 -30.04 26.98 0.53
N HIS A 553 -30.77 26.83 -0.57
CA HIS A 553 -32.19 27.17 -0.68
C HIS A 553 -33.11 26.25 0.16
N SER A 554 -32.53 25.23 0.80
CA SER A 554 -33.24 24.39 1.75
C SER A 554 -33.19 24.91 3.19
N TYR A 555 -32.54 26.06 3.44
CA TYR A 555 -32.43 26.67 4.76
C TYR A 555 -32.94 28.12 4.72
N HIS A 556 -33.29 28.69 5.89
CA HIS A 556 -33.63 30.11 5.96
C HIS A 556 -32.35 30.95 5.76
N ASP A 557 -32.43 32.02 4.97
CA ASP A 557 -31.28 32.87 4.62
C ASP A 557 -30.99 34.01 5.62
N ARG A 558 -31.87 34.16 6.63
CA ARG A 558 -31.90 35.28 7.59
C ARG A 558 -32.06 36.64 6.89
N ASN A 559 -32.78 36.66 5.77
CA ASN A 559 -32.99 37.82 4.88
C ASN A 559 -31.72 38.31 4.18
N ILE A 560 -30.68 37.48 4.09
CA ILE A 560 -29.46 37.79 3.35
C ILE A 560 -29.65 37.35 1.89
N GLU A 561 -29.46 38.27 0.94
CA GLU A 561 -29.58 37.96 -0.48
C GLU A 561 -28.52 36.92 -0.91
N TYR A 562 -28.96 35.80 -1.49
CA TYR A 562 -28.07 34.74 -1.98
C TYR A 562 -27.03 35.29 -2.98
N ASN A 563 -25.77 34.89 -2.82
CA ASN A 563 -24.63 35.36 -3.61
C ASN A 563 -24.28 36.87 -3.50
N SER A 564 -24.92 37.64 -2.61
CA SER A 564 -24.43 38.97 -2.24
C SER A 564 -23.05 38.89 -1.55
N GLU A 565 -22.33 40.01 -1.45
CA GLU A 565 -21.05 40.04 -0.71
C GLU A 565 -21.24 39.64 0.76
N GLU A 566 -22.33 40.08 1.39
CA GLU A 566 -22.69 39.69 2.75
C GLU A 566 -22.86 38.17 2.87
N PHE A 567 -23.59 37.55 1.92
CA PHE A 567 -23.74 36.10 1.86
C PHE A 567 -22.41 35.37 1.76
N HIS A 568 -21.50 35.82 0.88
CA HIS A 568 -20.18 35.21 0.72
C HIS A 568 -19.37 35.28 2.02
N LYS A 569 -19.32 36.44 2.67
CA LYS A 569 -18.60 36.62 3.94
C LYS A 569 -19.16 35.73 5.04
N ILE A 570 -20.48 35.73 5.28
CA ILE A 570 -21.08 34.93 6.35
C ILE A 570 -20.99 33.43 6.09
N ALA A 571 -21.20 32.98 4.84
CA ALA A 571 -21.16 31.57 4.50
C ALA A 571 -19.73 31.01 4.58
N ARG A 572 -18.71 31.74 4.11
CA ARG A 572 -17.30 31.34 4.27
C ARG A 572 -16.86 31.35 5.72
N HIS A 573 -17.22 32.40 6.48
CA HIS A 573 -16.96 32.43 7.92
C HIS A 573 -17.58 31.20 8.62
N GLY A 574 -18.84 30.87 8.32
CA GLY A 574 -19.49 29.68 8.88
C GLY A 574 -18.80 28.38 8.53
N TYR A 575 -18.37 28.22 7.27
CA TYR A 575 -17.56 27.07 6.88
C TYR A 575 -16.24 27.01 7.66
N TYR A 576 -15.52 28.13 7.79
CA TYR A 576 -14.23 28.21 8.51
C TYR A 576 -14.40 27.84 9.99
N ALA A 577 -15.43 28.36 10.65
CA ALA A 577 -15.76 28.03 12.03
C ALA A 577 -16.07 26.54 12.20
N CYS A 578 -16.84 25.96 11.27
CA CYS A 578 -17.14 24.53 11.27
C CYS A 578 -15.90 23.65 11.03
N VAL A 579 -14.96 24.07 10.16
CA VAL A 579 -13.69 23.35 9.96
C VAL A 579 -12.84 23.39 11.23
N SER A 580 -12.70 24.54 11.89
CA SER A 580 -11.97 24.64 13.16
C SER A 580 -12.63 23.88 14.30
N TYR A 581 -13.96 23.79 14.30
CA TYR A 581 -14.68 22.95 15.25
C TYR A 581 -14.36 21.47 15.03
N ALA A 582 -14.44 20.98 13.78
CA ALA A 582 -14.05 19.60 13.45
C ALA A 582 -12.58 19.31 13.79
N ASP A 583 -11.67 20.26 13.53
CA ASP A 583 -10.26 20.17 13.92
C ASP A 583 -10.07 19.95 15.42
N ALA A 584 -10.76 20.73 16.26
CA ALA A 584 -10.68 20.59 17.71
C ALA A 584 -11.16 19.21 18.19
N LEU A 585 -12.21 18.67 17.57
CA LEU A 585 -12.70 17.32 17.85
C LEU A 585 -11.71 16.24 17.42
N VAL A 586 -11.07 16.39 16.25
CA VAL A 586 -9.97 15.52 15.82
C VAL A 586 -8.84 15.54 16.85
N GLY A 587 -8.46 16.72 17.34
CA GLY A 587 -7.46 16.87 18.41
C GLY A 587 -7.79 16.05 19.65
N LYS A 588 -9.06 16.06 20.10
CA LYS A 588 -9.52 15.24 21.25
C LYS A 588 -9.39 13.74 21.00
N LEU A 589 -9.72 13.26 19.79
CA LEU A 589 -9.56 11.85 19.44
C LEU A 589 -8.08 11.43 19.43
N LEU A 590 -7.20 12.27 18.86
CA LEU A 590 -5.76 12.00 18.81
C LEU A 590 -5.15 11.97 20.21
N ALA A 591 -5.46 12.98 21.04
CA ALA A 591 -5.02 13.02 22.45
C ALA A 591 -5.50 11.78 23.23
N THR A 592 -6.71 11.28 22.95
CA THR A 592 -7.22 10.05 23.55
C THR A 592 -6.37 8.82 23.19
N LEU A 593 -5.90 8.71 21.93
CA LEU A 593 -5.01 7.61 21.54
C LEU A 593 -3.66 7.66 22.29
N ASP A 594 -3.14 8.87 22.52
CA ASP A 594 -1.91 9.10 23.29
C ASP A 594 -2.09 8.76 24.77
N GLU A 595 -3.17 9.25 25.39
CA GLU A 595 -3.52 8.98 26.79
C GLU A 595 -3.74 7.48 27.07
N LEU A 596 -4.33 6.76 26.12
CA LEU A 596 -4.53 5.32 26.18
C LEU A 596 -3.25 4.52 25.86
N GLY A 597 -2.18 5.17 25.39
CA GLY A 597 -0.91 4.52 25.05
C GLY A 597 -0.98 3.62 23.82
N ILE A 598 -1.95 3.84 22.92
CA ILE A 598 -2.19 3.00 21.73
C ILE A 598 -1.88 3.72 20.41
N ARG A 599 -1.44 4.99 20.45
CA ARG A 599 -1.14 5.79 19.26
C ARG A 599 -0.16 5.12 18.28
N GLU A 600 0.94 4.59 18.80
CA GLU A 600 2.03 3.99 18.01
C GLU A 600 1.63 2.65 17.35
N ASN A 601 0.53 2.04 17.78
CA ASN A 601 -0.04 0.84 17.15
C ASN A 601 -1.32 1.14 16.35
N THR A 602 -1.68 2.41 16.15
CA THR A 602 -2.95 2.79 15.51
C THR A 602 -2.68 3.52 14.20
N ILE A 603 -3.18 2.95 13.10
CA ILE A 603 -3.30 3.63 11.81
C ILE A 603 -4.41 4.67 11.96
N VAL A 604 -4.13 5.91 11.58
CA VAL A 604 -5.13 6.99 11.54
C VAL A 604 -5.32 7.42 10.09
N VAL A 605 -6.55 7.35 9.60
CA VAL A 605 -6.95 7.87 8.30
C VAL A 605 -7.90 9.04 8.53
N LEU A 606 -7.57 10.21 8.00
CA LEU A 606 -8.48 11.35 7.91
C LEU A 606 -8.79 11.63 6.45
N TRP A 607 -10.07 11.71 6.11
CA TRP A 607 -10.51 11.98 4.75
C TRP A 607 -11.79 12.83 4.71
N GLY A 608 -11.92 13.63 3.66
CA GLY A 608 -13.18 14.27 3.25
C GLY A 608 -13.88 13.43 2.18
N ASP A 609 -15.20 13.38 2.18
CA ASP A 609 -15.93 12.53 1.23
C ASP A 609 -16.03 13.11 -0.18
N HIS A 610 -15.87 14.42 -0.32
CA HIS A 610 -15.69 15.12 -1.60
C HIS A 610 -15.23 16.56 -1.32
N GLY A 611 -15.03 17.35 -2.38
CA GLY A 611 -14.72 18.77 -2.25
C GLY A 611 -15.95 19.64 -1.90
N TRP A 612 -15.77 20.96 -1.93
CA TRP A 612 -16.81 21.94 -1.63
C TRP A 612 -16.53 23.31 -2.27
N ASN A 613 -17.57 23.92 -2.85
CA ASN A 613 -17.52 25.28 -3.39
C ASN A 613 -17.88 26.31 -2.31
N LEU A 614 -17.04 27.34 -2.18
CA LEU A 614 -17.15 28.47 -1.26
C LEU A 614 -17.31 29.80 -2.02
N GLY A 615 -18.12 29.76 -3.07
CA GLY A 615 -18.44 30.92 -3.90
C GLY A 615 -17.65 31.02 -5.20
N GLU A 616 -16.64 30.15 -5.41
CA GLU A 616 -15.96 30.05 -6.70
C GLU A 616 -16.99 29.77 -7.80
N HIS A 617 -16.90 30.52 -8.90
CA HIS A 617 -17.87 30.53 -10.00
C HIS A 617 -19.33 30.85 -9.64
N ASN A 618 -19.57 31.51 -8.50
CA ASN A 618 -20.89 31.67 -7.86
C ASN A 618 -21.60 30.33 -7.51
N TYR A 619 -20.82 29.25 -7.48
CA TYR A 619 -21.28 27.97 -6.98
C TYR A 619 -21.01 27.84 -5.49
N TRP A 620 -21.91 27.12 -4.85
CA TRP A 620 -21.87 26.79 -3.44
C TRP A 620 -22.17 25.32 -3.26
N SER A 621 -21.67 24.77 -2.16
CA SER A 621 -21.84 23.35 -1.83
C SER A 621 -21.14 22.42 -2.82
N LYS A 622 -21.72 21.27 -3.12
CA LYS A 622 -21.18 20.24 -4.02
C LYS A 622 -22.00 20.13 -5.31
N HIS A 623 -22.10 18.96 -5.92
CA HIS A 623 -22.97 18.67 -7.08
C HIS A 623 -22.51 19.24 -8.45
N ASN A 624 -21.21 19.30 -8.70
CA ASN A 624 -20.67 19.52 -10.05
C ASN A 624 -19.30 18.83 -10.22
N LEU A 625 -18.77 18.84 -11.45
CA LEU A 625 -17.52 18.16 -11.80
C LEU A 625 -16.31 19.11 -11.90
N LEU A 626 -16.39 20.29 -11.29
CA LEU A 626 -15.24 21.19 -11.13
C LEU A 626 -14.29 20.62 -10.05
N HIS A 627 -13.01 20.95 -10.16
CA HIS A 627 -11.94 20.54 -9.26
C HIS A 627 -12.31 20.74 -7.79
N THR A 628 -12.85 21.91 -7.44
CA THR A 628 -13.30 22.27 -6.09
C THR A 628 -14.34 21.31 -5.49
N SER A 629 -15.14 20.63 -6.30
CA SER A 629 -16.13 19.64 -5.84
C SER A 629 -15.58 18.21 -5.76
N LYS A 630 -14.47 17.92 -6.45
CA LYS A 630 -13.92 16.56 -6.59
C LYS A 630 -12.69 16.32 -5.70
N HIS A 631 -11.92 17.37 -5.44
CA HIS A 631 -10.69 17.32 -4.66
C HIS A 631 -11.00 17.24 -3.17
N ALA A 632 -10.53 16.19 -2.51
CA ALA A 632 -10.80 15.89 -1.12
C ALA A 632 -9.48 15.82 -0.32
N PRO A 633 -9.47 16.17 0.97
CA PRO A 633 -8.31 15.99 1.81
C PRO A 633 -8.15 14.52 2.17
N LEU A 634 -6.90 14.07 2.28
CA LEU A 634 -6.52 12.73 2.70
C LEU A 634 -5.17 12.77 3.43
N ILE A 635 -5.18 12.29 4.67
CA ILE A 635 -4.00 12.11 5.52
C ILE A 635 -4.00 10.69 6.06
N ILE A 636 -2.86 10.00 5.95
CA ILE A 636 -2.68 8.67 6.53
C ILE A 636 -1.44 8.67 7.42
N THR A 637 -1.60 8.21 8.66
CA THR A 637 -0.48 7.86 9.54
C THR A 637 -0.54 6.38 9.83
N ALA A 638 0.60 5.69 9.78
CA ALA A 638 0.67 4.25 10.01
C ALA A 638 1.96 3.89 10.77
N PRO A 639 1.94 2.87 11.66
CA PRO A 639 3.13 2.41 12.35
C PRO A 639 4.23 2.01 11.36
N GLY A 640 5.48 2.41 11.63
CA GLY A 640 6.64 2.05 10.80
C GLY A 640 6.87 2.91 9.56
N PHE A 641 6.01 3.90 9.29
CA PHE A 641 6.23 4.86 8.20
C PHE A 641 6.95 6.12 8.68
N GLU A 642 7.71 6.73 7.77
CA GLU A 642 8.28 8.05 8.01
C GLU A 642 7.18 9.11 8.19
N LYS A 643 7.51 10.13 8.99
CA LYS A 643 6.59 11.22 9.34
C LYS A 643 6.90 12.45 8.50
N ASN A 644 5.95 13.38 8.45
CA ASN A 644 6.09 14.67 7.77
C ASN A 644 6.39 14.53 6.27
N LEU A 645 5.72 13.57 5.63
CA LEU A 645 5.81 13.35 4.19
C LEU A 645 4.61 13.98 3.48
N LYS A 646 4.85 14.40 2.23
CA LYS A 646 3.82 14.91 1.32
C LYS A 646 4.03 14.29 -0.05
N THR A 647 2.95 13.86 -0.69
CA THR A 647 2.99 13.37 -2.08
C THR A 647 1.98 14.11 -2.93
N ASP A 648 2.41 14.47 -4.14
CA ASP A 648 1.57 15.02 -5.21
C ASP A 648 1.09 13.94 -6.18
N GLY A 649 1.33 12.66 -5.87
CA GLY A 649 0.80 11.53 -6.61
C GLY A 649 -0.74 11.55 -6.64
N ILE A 650 -1.32 11.38 -7.83
CA ILE A 650 -2.77 11.30 -7.99
C ILE A 650 -3.27 10.01 -7.35
N VAL A 651 -4.23 10.15 -6.43
CA VAL A 651 -4.91 9.04 -5.77
C VAL A 651 -6.41 9.24 -5.80
N GLU A 652 -7.13 8.15 -5.64
CA GLU A 652 -8.59 8.11 -5.59
C GLU A 652 -9.05 7.66 -4.20
N LEU A 653 -10.21 8.12 -3.73
CA LEU A 653 -10.73 7.67 -2.43
C LEU A 653 -10.93 6.14 -2.34
N VAL A 654 -11.24 5.47 -3.47
CA VAL A 654 -11.27 3.99 -3.56
C VAL A 654 -9.94 3.31 -3.24
N ASP A 655 -8.81 4.02 -3.28
CA ASP A 655 -7.47 3.50 -2.98
C ASP A 655 -7.27 3.25 -1.48
N ILE A 656 -8.08 3.88 -0.62
CA ILE A 656 -7.99 3.73 0.83
C ILE A 656 -8.25 2.28 1.25
N TYR A 657 -9.17 1.58 0.59
CA TYR A 657 -9.50 0.19 0.93
C TYR A 657 -8.31 -0.76 0.72
N PRO A 658 -7.74 -0.93 -0.49
CA PRO A 658 -6.57 -1.79 -0.68
C PRO A 658 -5.37 -1.35 0.18
N THR A 659 -5.21 -0.05 0.42
CA THR A 659 -4.15 0.48 1.30
C THR A 659 -4.28 -0.05 2.72
N LEU A 660 -5.48 0.04 3.31
CA LEU A 660 -5.71 -0.45 4.67
C LEU A 660 -5.60 -1.98 4.77
N CYS A 661 -6.00 -2.71 3.74
CA CYS A 661 -5.77 -4.15 3.67
C CYS A 661 -4.27 -4.49 3.67
N GLU A 662 -3.46 -3.82 2.85
CA GLU A 662 -2.01 -4.04 2.79
C GLU A 662 -1.33 -3.68 4.12
N LEU A 663 -1.66 -2.53 4.71
CA LEU A 663 -1.12 -2.07 5.99
C LEU A 663 -1.44 -3.02 7.17
N THR A 664 -2.52 -3.80 7.06
CA THR A 664 -2.98 -4.69 8.13
C THR A 664 -2.78 -6.18 7.80
N GLY A 665 -2.28 -6.48 6.60
CA GLY A 665 -2.10 -7.84 6.11
C GLY A 665 -3.41 -8.61 5.88
N ILE A 666 -4.52 -7.90 5.67
CA ILE A 666 -5.82 -8.48 5.29
C ILE A 666 -5.79 -8.77 3.78
N SER A 667 -6.26 -9.96 3.38
CA SER A 667 -6.36 -10.33 1.96
C SER A 667 -7.21 -9.34 1.18
N LEU A 668 -6.74 -8.95 0.00
CA LEU A 668 -7.46 -8.04 -0.89
C LEU A 668 -8.71 -8.74 -1.46
N PRO A 669 -9.92 -8.16 -1.31
CA PRO A 669 -11.09 -8.62 -2.03
C PRO A 669 -10.90 -8.47 -3.55
N SER A 670 -11.42 -9.41 -4.33
CA SER A 670 -11.25 -9.41 -5.79
C SER A 670 -11.99 -8.28 -6.51
N GLN A 671 -12.95 -7.62 -5.85
CA GLN A 671 -13.76 -6.58 -6.48
C GLN A 671 -13.11 -5.18 -6.49
N LEU A 672 -11.95 -5.00 -5.87
CA LEU A 672 -11.34 -3.68 -5.72
C LEU A 672 -10.86 -3.12 -7.07
N GLU A 673 -11.21 -1.86 -7.33
CA GLU A 673 -10.74 -1.07 -8.48
C GLU A 673 -9.69 -0.02 -8.08
N GLY A 674 -9.50 0.17 -6.76
CA GLY A 674 -8.44 0.98 -6.20
C GLY A 674 -7.07 0.30 -6.26
N THR A 675 -6.01 1.08 -6.06
CA THR A 675 -4.63 0.59 -5.93
C THR A 675 -4.08 1.05 -4.60
N SER A 676 -3.38 0.17 -3.89
CA SER A 676 -2.78 0.54 -2.59
C SER A 676 -1.79 1.70 -2.73
N MET A 677 -1.86 2.63 -1.78
CA MET A 677 -1.00 3.81 -1.68
C MET A 677 0.26 3.54 -0.84
N VAL A 678 0.49 2.32 -0.36
CA VAL A 678 1.64 1.99 0.50
C VAL A 678 2.97 2.37 -0.16
N GLN A 679 3.12 2.16 -1.47
CA GLN A 679 4.32 2.57 -2.21
C GLN A 679 4.52 4.09 -2.21
N LEU A 680 3.45 4.88 -2.36
CA LEU A 680 3.51 6.34 -2.25
C LEU A 680 3.81 6.80 -0.82
N MET A 681 3.35 6.05 0.19
CA MET A 681 3.67 6.35 1.58
C MET A 681 5.14 6.06 1.92
N GLN A 682 5.80 5.15 1.19
CA GLN A 682 7.22 4.83 1.35
C GLN A 682 8.12 5.75 0.52
N ASN A 683 7.66 6.09 -0.67
CA ASN A 683 8.39 6.93 -1.61
C ASN A 683 7.44 7.99 -2.18
N PRO A 684 7.26 9.11 -1.46
CA PRO A 684 6.27 10.13 -1.81
C PRO A 684 6.58 10.88 -3.11
N GLU A 685 7.80 10.76 -3.64
CA GLU A 685 8.22 11.35 -4.93
C GLU A 685 7.80 10.51 -6.14
N GLN A 686 7.33 9.27 -5.94
CA GLN A 686 6.85 8.46 -7.06
C GLN A 686 5.56 9.03 -7.65
N PRO A 687 5.37 8.92 -8.98
CA PRO A 687 4.11 9.29 -9.59
C PRO A 687 3.00 8.36 -9.08
N GLY A 688 1.87 8.95 -8.70
CA GLY A 688 0.64 8.20 -8.43
C GLY A 688 0.00 7.67 -9.70
N LYS A 689 -1.34 7.54 -9.69
CA LYS A 689 -2.10 7.11 -10.85
C LYS A 689 -1.96 8.11 -12.01
N LYS A 690 -2.14 7.61 -13.24
CA LYS A 690 -2.19 8.47 -14.45
C LYS A 690 -3.32 9.49 -14.38
N ALA A 691 -4.46 9.07 -13.81
CA ALA A 691 -5.64 9.90 -13.65
C ALA A 691 -6.54 9.42 -12.53
N ALA A 692 -7.42 10.30 -12.06
CA ALA A 692 -8.55 10.00 -11.20
C ALA A 692 -9.87 10.21 -11.93
N TYR A 693 -10.88 9.41 -11.58
CA TYR A 693 -12.17 9.39 -12.26
C TYR A 693 -13.30 9.77 -11.31
N THR A 694 -14.19 10.63 -11.78
CA THR A 694 -15.35 11.10 -11.02
C THR A 694 -16.58 11.14 -11.90
N ARG A 695 -17.73 10.70 -11.38
CA ARG A 695 -19.01 10.74 -12.09
C ARG A 695 -20.05 11.52 -11.29
N TRP A 696 -20.89 12.27 -11.99
CA TRP A 696 -22.03 12.96 -11.41
C TRP A 696 -23.17 13.06 -12.42
N ARG A 697 -24.30 12.41 -12.11
CA ARG A 697 -25.43 12.30 -13.04
C ARG A 697 -24.96 11.76 -14.39
N ASN A 698 -25.31 12.47 -15.46
CA ASN A 698 -24.97 12.16 -16.84
C ASN A 698 -23.60 12.73 -17.27
N GLY A 699 -22.75 13.17 -16.34
CA GLY A 699 -21.41 13.69 -16.61
C GLY A 699 -20.32 12.80 -16.01
N ALA A 700 -19.24 12.59 -16.75
CA ALA A 700 -18.05 11.87 -16.30
C ALA A 700 -16.80 12.73 -16.51
N SER A 701 -15.87 12.69 -15.55
CA SER A 701 -14.66 13.49 -15.54
C SER A 701 -13.42 12.64 -15.28
N VAL A 702 -12.33 13.01 -15.96
CA VAL A 702 -10.98 12.48 -15.74
C VAL A 702 -10.07 13.63 -15.36
N THR A 703 -9.33 13.46 -14.27
CA THR A 703 -8.36 14.45 -13.75
C THR A 703 -6.95 13.87 -13.80
N THR A 704 -6.07 14.52 -14.53
CA THR A 704 -4.63 14.20 -14.67
C THR A 704 -3.79 15.25 -13.97
N SER A 705 -2.46 15.11 -14.02
CA SER A 705 -1.57 16.09 -13.38
C SER A 705 -1.70 17.50 -13.95
N ASN A 706 -2.13 17.62 -15.21
CA ASN A 706 -2.12 18.89 -15.96
C ASN A 706 -3.48 19.29 -16.50
N PHE A 707 -4.45 18.38 -16.54
CA PHE A 707 -5.74 18.61 -17.19
C PHE A 707 -6.87 17.98 -16.41
N THR A 708 -8.04 18.61 -16.49
CA THR A 708 -9.32 18.05 -16.08
C THR A 708 -10.26 18.14 -17.27
N TYR A 709 -10.75 16.98 -17.70
CA TYR A 709 -11.68 16.84 -18.82
C TYR A 709 -13.00 16.29 -18.29
N THR A 710 -14.11 16.80 -18.81
CA THR A 710 -15.46 16.36 -18.46
C THR A 710 -16.29 16.23 -19.73
N GLU A 711 -17.02 15.12 -19.87
CA GLU A 711 -17.99 14.91 -20.95
C GLU A 711 -19.35 14.55 -20.34
N TRP A 712 -20.41 15.10 -20.93
CA TRP A 712 -21.79 14.72 -20.61
C TRP A 712 -22.41 13.87 -21.73
N ASP A 713 -23.42 13.07 -21.38
CA ASP A 713 -24.12 12.18 -22.33
C ASP A 713 -24.70 12.92 -23.55
N ASN A 714 -25.01 14.22 -23.41
CA ASN A 714 -25.48 15.08 -24.49
C ASN A 714 -24.37 15.69 -25.36
N LYS A 715 -23.13 15.19 -25.23
CA LYS A 715 -21.93 15.58 -25.99
C LYS A 715 -21.41 16.99 -25.73
N GLN A 716 -21.92 17.67 -24.71
CA GLN A 716 -21.25 18.85 -24.17
C GLN A 716 -20.00 18.41 -23.39
N SER A 717 -18.95 19.24 -23.41
CA SER A 717 -17.70 18.94 -22.73
C SER A 717 -17.02 20.17 -22.12
N MET A 718 -16.15 19.93 -21.15
CA MET A 718 -15.23 20.92 -20.59
C MET A 718 -13.81 20.36 -20.57
N LEU A 719 -12.84 21.21 -20.89
CA LEU A 719 -11.43 20.94 -20.73
C LEU A 719 -10.77 22.16 -20.08
N PHE A 720 -10.01 21.95 -19.01
CA PHE A 720 -9.19 22.97 -18.36
C PHE A 720 -7.72 22.53 -18.32
N ASP A 721 -6.79 23.42 -18.68
CA ASP A 721 -5.33 23.24 -18.52
C ASP A 721 -4.90 23.81 -17.17
N LEU A 722 -4.77 22.93 -16.19
CA LEU A 722 -4.51 23.27 -14.78
C LEU A 722 -3.17 23.98 -14.55
N ARG A 723 -2.24 23.91 -15.51
CA ARG A 723 -0.94 24.62 -15.43
C ARG A 723 -1.09 26.11 -15.72
N ARG A 724 -2.12 26.48 -16.48
CA ARG A 724 -2.38 27.86 -16.93
C ARG A 724 -3.55 28.48 -16.19
N ASP A 725 -4.54 27.66 -15.85
CA ASP A 725 -5.80 28.06 -15.23
C ASP A 725 -6.17 27.03 -14.14
N PRO A 726 -5.46 27.05 -12.99
CA PRO A 726 -5.71 26.11 -11.89
C PRO A 726 -7.12 26.29 -11.28
N ASP A 727 -7.73 27.46 -11.46
CA ASP A 727 -9.04 27.82 -10.92
C ASP A 727 -10.20 27.56 -11.91
N GLU A 728 -9.95 26.87 -13.04
CA GLU A 728 -10.96 26.46 -14.01
C GLU A 728 -11.87 27.60 -14.52
N ASN A 729 -11.30 28.78 -14.79
CA ASN A 729 -12.03 29.97 -15.24
C ASN A 729 -12.42 29.96 -16.73
N GLU A 730 -11.72 29.21 -17.58
CA GLU A 730 -11.96 29.18 -19.02
C GLU A 730 -11.95 27.76 -19.61
N ASN A 731 -13.11 27.34 -20.10
CA ASN A 731 -13.23 26.08 -20.82
C ASN A 731 -12.57 26.21 -22.19
N VAL A 732 -11.52 25.41 -22.43
CA VAL A 732 -10.76 25.38 -23.69
C VAL A 732 -11.12 24.20 -24.60
N ALA A 733 -12.23 23.49 -24.34
CA ALA A 733 -12.63 22.32 -25.13
C ALA A 733 -12.84 22.61 -26.63
N GLU A 734 -13.26 23.82 -26.98
CA GLU A 734 -13.48 24.24 -28.37
C GLU A 734 -12.24 24.90 -29.01
N ASP A 735 -11.16 25.12 -28.26
CA ASP A 735 -9.92 25.71 -28.80
C ASP A 735 -9.19 24.67 -29.66
N PRO A 736 -8.98 24.92 -30.98
CA PRO A 736 -8.32 23.98 -31.88
C PRO A 736 -6.94 23.52 -31.41
N LYS A 737 -6.25 24.31 -30.58
CA LYS A 737 -4.94 23.95 -30.00
C LYS A 737 -5.00 22.70 -29.12
N TYR A 738 -6.13 22.44 -28.47
CA TYR A 738 -6.27 21.33 -27.54
C TYR A 738 -6.98 20.11 -28.16
N LYS A 739 -7.28 20.12 -29.46
CA LYS A 739 -8.03 19.04 -30.12
C LYS A 739 -7.44 17.65 -29.87
N GLU A 740 -6.15 17.46 -30.12
CA GLU A 740 -5.47 16.15 -29.89
C GLU A 740 -5.51 15.75 -28.41
N LYS A 741 -5.35 16.72 -27.50
CA LYS A 741 -5.39 16.46 -26.06
C LYS A 741 -6.80 16.09 -25.59
N LEU A 742 -7.82 16.71 -26.15
CA LEU A 742 -9.22 16.39 -25.86
C LEU A 742 -9.55 14.97 -26.31
N GLU A 743 -9.12 14.57 -27.52
CA GLU A 743 -9.29 13.20 -28.03
C GLU A 743 -8.60 12.18 -27.10
N GLU A 744 -7.34 12.43 -26.71
CA GLU A 744 -6.60 11.60 -25.75
C GLU A 744 -7.32 11.47 -24.40
N LEU A 745 -7.80 12.59 -23.83
CA LEU A 745 -8.48 12.57 -22.53
C LEU A 745 -9.89 11.95 -22.61
N SER A 746 -10.56 12.05 -23.76
CA SER A 746 -11.84 11.35 -24.01
C SER A 746 -11.65 9.83 -24.14
N GLU A 747 -10.54 9.38 -24.74
CA GLU A 747 -10.15 7.97 -24.73
C GLU A 747 -9.82 7.50 -23.31
N LEU A 748 -8.96 8.23 -22.59
CA LEU A 748 -8.60 7.92 -21.20
C LEU A 748 -9.84 7.87 -20.28
N LEU A 749 -10.78 8.80 -20.45
CA LEU A 749 -12.04 8.79 -19.71
C LEU A 749 -12.83 7.51 -19.94
N ARG A 750 -12.91 7.02 -21.19
CA ARG A 750 -13.64 5.78 -21.52
C ARG A 750 -12.96 4.55 -20.93
N GLU A 751 -11.64 4.44 -21.08
CA GLU A 751 -10.84 3.34 -20.52
C GLU A 751 -11.01 3.19 -19.00
N GLY A 752 -11.18 4.31 -18.27
CA GLY A 752 -11.36 4.30 -16.82
C GLY A 752 -12.66 3.67 -16.30
N TRP A 753 -13.68 3.51 -17.16
CA TRP A 753 -15.00 3.00 -16.78
C TRP A 753 -15.39 1.67 -17.48
N ASP A 754 -14.64 1.27 -18.52
CA ASP A 754 -14.85 0.05 -19.32
C ASP A 754 -14.16 -1.22 -18.75
N LEU A 755 -13.47 -1.11 -17.59
CA LEU A 755 -12.80 -2.24 -16.93
C LEU A 755 -13.72 -3.10 -16.08
#